data_AF-A0A957LFL1-F1
#
_entry.id   AF-A0A957LFL1-F1
#
_cell.length_a   1.000
_cell.length_b   1.000
_cell.length_c   1.000
_cell.angle_alpha   90.00
_cell.angle_beta   90.00
_cell.angle_gamma   90.00
#
_symmetry.space_group_name_H-M   'P 1'
#
loop_
_entity.id
_entity.type
_entity.pdbx_description
1 polymer ?
#
loop_
_entity_poly.entity_id
_entity_poly.type
_entity_poly.pdbx_seq_one_letter_code
_entity_poly.pdbx_strand_id
1 'polypeptide(L)'
;ANRLFRKIKREPAMALPHLYGLFQEDADAYDVLSHVAICADPRNTAVAQLAANLHTLGTSEQPGDQIRATNNLQSLLHEHSDWRWSTNMSNIFHNLNTVLNAWTLDDILKIERPADLTTASLPQSVIVSVQFLNRIITELHKVERVEDLRTKMIFLENTLKAIHDAQHMMIDQKEEMCAVAPPPEQLALSTTLTHWQNIIVELIQRMKGRAFISCTLKNENMPVSAQVPLVYEIANDGLNVAQHVRLRVQEGEGYHLAENGYTDVLIDILPPGEKQEVSTTIVPTNGERRLRVVWDITYDDAIDDARLLEFADVLEFTDPNKPFERIFPIPYVTGTPLKSDDVFVGREDVFAFIRENLLGTHQNNAVILHGQRRTGKTSVLYRLGRVMTETHIAVLIDMQGKPARGEAEFLYSIADDIVFSLEEHDIFVEMPEREAFDDAPEFFFRNRFLRGLQKELGDKNLLLLFDEFEELQQRVESGRLSPEIFTFLRNLMQHEDKVDFVFSGTHKLEQLGAEYWSVLFNIAVYKPITFLGNNEIRRLILEPVADKSIEYDPLAIKRISHVAAGHPYFTQLILHEMIVYYNETERTYITVTDVDKVLERIVERGEAHFKYIWAESSNEEQLVLRGLTELLVGAEAVNVKDLQKFLADRGYKWDEAWDEALLSVQSRDIITSRTAKSPLYRFKVDLIRLWIDHTRPAL
;
A
#
# COMPACT_ATOMS: atom_id res chain seq x y z
N ALA A 1 0.90 56.74 -31.97
CA ALA A 1 1.47 56.00 -33.13
C ALA A 1 2.80 56.56 -33.68
N ASN A 2 2.84 57.72 -34.36
CA ASN A 2 4.06 58.21 -35.06
C ASN A 2 5.32 58.34 -34.19
N ARG A 3 5.18 58.80 -32.94
CA ARG A 3 6.30 58.89 -31.97
C ARG A 3 6.85 57.51 -31.61
N LEU A 4 5.97 56.54 -31.37
CA LEU A 4 6.34 55.16 -31.06
C LEU A 4 7.03 54.47 -32.24
N PHE A 5 6.49 54.62 -33.45
CA PHE A 5 7.10 54.06 -34.65
C PHE A 5 8.50 54.64 -34.90
N ARG A 6 8.71 55.95 -34.67
CA ARG A 6 10.05 56.55 -34.74
C ARG A 6 11.02 55.98 -33.69
N LYS A 7 10.52 55.61 -32.50
CA LYS A 7 11.30 54.98 -31.42
C LYS A 7 11.70 53.56 -31.82
N ILE A 8 10.74 52.74 -32.27
CA ILE A 8 10.98 51.38 -32.77
C ILE A 8 11.94 51.38 -33.98
N LYS A 9 11.84 52.38 -34.86
CA LYS A 9 12.77 52.52 -36.00
C LYS A 9 14.21 52.80 -35.56
N ARG A 10 14.42 53.48 -34.42
CA ARG A 10 15.75 53.75 -33.86
C ARG A 10 16.31 52.55 -33.10
N GLU A 11 15.44 51.76 -32.49
CA GLU A 11 15.78 50.57 -31.71
C GLU A 11 14.92 49.36 -32.15
N PRO A 12 15.18 48.76 -33.33
CA PRO A 12 14.35 47.69 -33.86
C PRO A 12 14.27 46.46 -32.94
N ALA A 13 15.38 46.12 -32.29
CA ALA A 13 15.46 45.04 -31.31
C ALA A 13 14.55 45.27 -30.08
N MET A 14 14.05 46.48 -29.83
CA MET A 14 13.17 46.82 -28.71
C MET A 14 11.68 46.90 -29.13
N ALA A 15 11.31 46.40 -30.32
CA ALA A 15 9.95 46.47 -30.84
C ALA A 15 8.89 45.90 -29.87
N LEU A 16 9.09 44.67 -29.37
CA LEU A 16 8.20 44.02 -28.40
C LEU A 16 8.08 44.80 -27.08
N PRO A 17 9.18 45.15 -26.38
CA PRO A 17 9.11 46.01 -25.19
C PRO A 17 8.37 47.32 -25.40
N HIS A 18 8.55 47.98 -26.55
CA HIS A 18 7.88 49.24 -26.83
C HIS A 18 6.39 49.08 -27.10
N LEU A 19 5.96 48.00 -27.74
CA LEU A 19 4.54 47.73 -27.96
C LEU A 19 3.85 47.23 -26.69
N TYR A 20 4.48 46.32 -25.93
CA TYR A 20 3.94 45.85 -24.65
C TYR A 20 3.91 46.95 -23.58
N GLY A 21 4.84 47.90 -23.61
CA GLY A 21 4.82 49.07 -22.73
C GLY A 21 3.60 49.98 -22.92
N LEU A 22 2.95 49.97 -24.09
CA LEU A 22 1.70 50.72 -24.30
C LEU A 22 0.60 50.26 -23.36
N PHE A 23 0.50 48.97 -23.11
CA PHE A 23 -0.49 48.35 -22.21
C PHE A 23 -0.20 48.59 -20.72
N GLN A 24 0.83 49.38 -20.40
CA GLN A 24 1.13 49.84 -19.05
C GLN A 24 0.93 51.35 -18.88
N GLU A 25 0.81 52.10 -19.99
CA GLU A 25 0.89 53.56 -20.01
C GLU A 25 -0.34 54.23 -20.65
N ASP A 26 -1.11 53.53 -21.49
CA ASP A 26 -2.15 54.13 -22.34
C ASP A 26 -3.46 53.30 -22.35
N ALA A 27 -4.60 53.97 -22.12
CA ALA A 27 -5.93 53.37 -22.21
C ALA A 27 -6.35 53.06 -23.66
N ASP A 28 -5.82 53.82 -24.63
CA ASP A 28 -6.14 53.71 -26.05
C ASP A 28 -5.08 52.85 -26.80
N ALA A 29 -4.37 51.96 -26.09
CA ALA A 29 -3.25 51.19 -26.65
C ALA A 29 -3.61 50.43 -27.93
N TYR A 30 -4.82 49.87 -28.02
CA TYR A 30 -5.30 49.18 -29.21
C TYR A 30 -5.50 50.14 -30.40
N ASP A 31 -6.10 51.31 -30.18
CA ASP A 31 -6.21 52.34 -31.22
C ASP A 31 -4.82 52.81 -31.68
N VAL A 32 -3.87 52.92 -30.74
CA VAL A 32 -2.47 53.23 -31.06
C VAL A 32 -1.83 52.12 -31.91
N LEU A 33 -2.07 50.84 -31.61
CA LEU A 33 -1.56 49.69 -32.38
C LEU A 33 -2.09 49.68 -33.82
N SER A 34 -3.39 49.92 -34.02
CA SER A 34 -3.99 49.95 -35.36
C SER A 34 -3.33 51.03 -36.24
N HIS A 35 -3.08 52.21 -35.67
CA HIS A 35 -2.36 53.28 -36.36
C HIS A 35 -0.86 52.98 -36.57
N VAL A 36 -0.20 52.25 -35.66
CA VAL A 36 1.19 51.80 -35.83
C VAL A 36 1.29 50.80 -36.98
N ALA A 37 0.35 49.85 -37.09
CA ALA A 37 0.30 48.89 -38.19
C ALA A 37 0.26 49.61 -39.55
N ILE A 38 -0.66 50.56 -39.72
CA ILE A 38 -0.83 51.34 -40.97
C ILE A 38 0.41 52.20 -41.27
N CYS A 39 1.00 52.84 -40.26
CA CYS A 39 2.16 53.72 -40.44
C CYS A 39 3.47 52.96 -40.72
N ALA A 40 3.57 51.72 -40.24
CA ALA A 40 4.73 50.85 -40.41
C ALA A 40 4.69 50.07 -41.74
N ASP A 41 3.52 49.71 -42.26
CA ASP A 41 3.34 48.83 -43.41
C ASP A 41 4.25 49.14 -44.64
N PRO A 42 4.31 50.38 -45.16
CA PRO A 42 5.19 50.70 -46.29
C PRO A 42 6.68 50.84 -45.93
N ARG A 43 7.08 50.68 -44.66
CA ARG A 43 8.41 51.06 -44.15
C ARG A 43 9.11 49.98 -43.32
N ASN A 44 8.35 49.08 -42.69
CA ASN A 44 8.80 47.96 -41.89
C ASN A 44 7.63 46.98 -41.72
N THR A 45 7.53 46.01 -42.63
CA THR A 45 6.44 45.03 -42.69
C THR A 45 6.38 44.17 -41.42
N ALA A 46 7.51 43.84 -40.81
CA ALA A 46 7.56 43.04 -39.58
C ALA A 46 6.91 43.75 -38.38
N VAL A 47 7.20 45.05 -38.19
CA VAL A 47 6.56 45.85 -37.12
C VAL A 47 5.07 46.08 -37.40
N ALA A 48 4.70 46.20 -38.69
CA ALA A 48 3.30 46.33 -39.09
C ALA A 48 2.49 45.07 -38.76
N GLN A 49 3.04 43.90 -39.10
CA GLN A 49 2.47 42.60 -38.78
C GLN A 49 2.42 42.35 -37.27
N LEU A 50 3.47 42.71 -36.53
CA LEU A 50 3.48 42.60 -35.06
C LEU A 50 2.33 43.41 -34.44
N ALA A 51 2.20 44.68 -34.80
CA ALA A 51 1.14 45.54 -34.27
C ALA A 51 -0.27 45.08 -34.68
N ALA A 52 -0.44 44.65 -35.94
CA ALA A 52 -1.72 44.16 -36.44
C ALA A 52 -2.18 42.88 -35.73
N ASN A 53 -1.29 41.89 -35.55
CA ASN A 53 -1.68 40.64 -34.90
C ASN A 53 -1.87 40.82 -33.37
N LEU A 54 -1.09 41.67 -32.69
CA LEU A 54 -1.36 42.02 -31.27
C LEU A 54 -2.71 42.73 -31.12
N HIS A 55 -3.07 43.61 -32.07
CA HIS A 55 -4.38 44.24 -32.09
C HIS A 55 -5.49 43.21 -32.27
N THR A 56 -5.39 42.33 -33.28
CA THR A 56 -6.39 41.28 -33.53
C THR A 56 -6.56 40.36 -32.31
N LEU A 57 -5.47 39.97 -31.66
CA LEU A 57 -5.51 39.10 -30.48
C LEU A 57 -6.30 39.71 -29.31
N GLY A 58 -6.13 41.01 -29.06
CA GLY A 58 -6.77 41.69 -27.94
C GLY A 58 -8.14 42.33 -28.23
N THR A 59 -8.61 42.30 -29.48
CA THR A 59 -9.87 42.96 -29.89
C THR A 59 -10.87 42.05 -30.60
N SER A 60 -10.43 40.97 -31.25
CA SER A 60 -11.36 40.05 -31.89
C SER A 60 -12.01 39.12 -30.87
N GLU A 61 -13.32 38.99 -30.91
CA GLU A 61 -14.09 38.01 -30.13
C GLU A 61 -14.18 36.64 -30.84
N GLN A 62 -13.70 36.53 -32.08
CA GLN A 62 -13.76 35.29 -32.85
C GLN A 62 -12.53 34.43 -32.57
N PRO A 63 -12.68 33.20 -32.02
CA PRO A 63 -11.54 32.35 -31.68
C PRO A 63 -10.64 32.03 -32.88
N GLY A 64 -11.22 31.89 -34.08
CA GLY A 64 -10.48 31.65 -35.31
C GLY A 64 -9.52 32.78 -35.68
N ASP A 65 -9.87 34.03 -35.38
CA ASP A 65 -9.01 35.18 -35.62
C ASP A 65 -7.88 35.27 -34.58
N GLN A 66 -8.20 34.97 -33.32
CA GLN A 66 -7.23 34.90 -32.23
C GLN A 66 -6.17 33.81 -32.51
N ILE A 67 -6.60 32.60 -32.88
CA ILE A 67 -5.71 31.48 -33.26
C ILE A 67 -4.80 31.88 -34.42
N ARG A 68 -5.34 32.48 -35.49
CA ARG A 68 -4.52 32.95 -36.63
C ARG A 68 -3.53 34.02 -36.20
N ALA A 69 -3.96 34.99 -35.39
CA ALA A 69 -3.10 36.05 -34.89
C ALA A 69 -1.95 35.49 -34.05
N THR A 70 -2.22 34.54 -33.16
CA THR A 70 -1.21 33.89 -32.32
C THR A 70 -0.20 33.09 -33.16
N ASN A 71 -0.65 32.34 -34.17
CA ASN A 71 0.24 31.62 -35.10
C ASN A 71 1.14 32.55 -35.92
N ASN A 72 0.57 33.67 -36.40
CA ASN A 72 1.33 34.68 -37.12
C ASN A 72 2.37 35.35 -36.21
N LEU A 73 2.01 35.66 -34.96
CA LEU A 73 2.93 36.20 -33.95
C LEU A 73 4.06 35.21 -33.66
N GLN A 74 3.76 33.93 -33.45
CA GLN A 74 4.77 32.90 -33.23
C GLN A 74 5.79 32.86 -34.37
N SER A 75 5.30 32.78 -35.62
CA SER A 75 6.13 32.68 -36.83
C SER A 75 7.00 33.92 -37.02
N LEU A 76 6.40 35.12 -36.87
CA LEU A 76 7.09 36.40 -36.97
C LEU A 76 8.21 36.53 -35.94
N LEU A 77 7.96 36.12 -34.70
CA LEU A 77 8.97 36.19 -33.63
C LEU A 77 10.08 35.16 -33.79
N HIS A 78 9.80 34.02 -34.44
CA HIS A 78 10.81 33.05 -34.80
C HIS A 78 11.76 33.58 -35.88
N GLU A 79 11.22 34.28 -36.89
CA GLU A 79 12.01 34.94 -37.95
C GLU A 79 12.86 36.12 -37.43
N HIS A 80 12.43 36.73 -36.32
CA HIS A 80 13.10 37.87 -35.67
C HIS A 80 13.68 37.51 -34.30
N SER A 81 14.45 36.43 -34.23
CA SER A 81 15.10 35.96 -33.00
C SER A 81 16.07 36.98 -32.38
N ASP A 82 16.48 38.00 -33.14
CA ASP A 82 17.33 39.11 -32.69
C ASP A 82 16.59 40.14 -31.82
N TRP A 83 15.24 40.14 -31.81
CA TRP A 83 14.47 41.06 -30.98
C TRP A 83 14.46 40.66 -29.51
N ARG A 84 14.47 41.65 -28.62
CA ARG A 84 14.33 41.43 -27.18
C ARG A 84 12.97 40.80 -26.88
N TRP A 85 13.00 39.68 -26.16
CA TRP A 85 11.88 38.81 -25.81
C TRP A 85 11.35 37.91 -26.93
N SER A 86 11.88 37.94 -28.15
CA SER A 86 11.37 37.15 -29.28
C SER A 86 11.26 35.65 -28.97
N THR A 87 12.34 35.02 -28.51
CA THR A 87 12.37 33.58 -28.20
C THR A 87 11.34 33.21 -27.14
N ASN A 88 11.29 33.97 -26.04
CA ASN A 88 10.38 33.68 -24.93
C ASN A 88 8.92 33.94 -25.32
N MET A 89 8.63 35.04 -26.01
CA MET A 89 7.28 35.39 -26.46
C MET A 89 6.81 34.48 -27.60
N SER A 90 7.70 34.02 -28.47
CA SER A 90 7.37 33.00 -29.49
C SER A 90 6.91 31.70 -28.83
N ASN A 91 7.62 31.24 -27.79
CA ASN A 91 7.21 30.07 -27.01
C ASN A 91 5.88 30.30 -26.26
N ILE A 92 5.65 31.51 -25.72
CA ILE A 92 4.40 31.86 -25.06
C ILE A 92 3.23 31.84 -26.06
N PHE A 93 3.41 32.43 -27.25
CA PHE A 93 2.37 32.38 -28.29
C PHE A 93 2.16 30.97 -28.82
N HIS A 94 3.21 30.15 -28.92
CA HIS A 94 3.06 28.72 -29.23
C HIS A 94 2.15 28.02 -28.20
N ASN A 95 2.44 28.18 -26.91
CA ASN A 95 1.65 27.58 -25.83
C ASN A 95 0.22 28.15 -25.78
N LEU A 96 0.06 29.46 -25.98
CA LEU A 96 -1.24 30.10 -26.06
C LEU A 96 -2.05 29.52 -27.21
N ASN A 97 -1.44 29.31 -28.38
CA ASN A 97 -2.11 28.69 -29.51
C ASN A 97 -2.59 27.27 -29.19
N THR A 98 -1.78 26.47 -28.47
CA THR A 98 -2.20 25.14 -27.99
C THR A 98 -3.41 25.24 -27.06
N VAL A 99 -3.41 26.20 -26.13
CA VAL A 99 -4.52 26.46 -25.19
C VAL A 99 -5.78 26.90 -25.94
N LEU A 100 -5.68 27.82 -26.90
CA LEU A 100 -6.83 28.31 -27.68
C LEU A 100 -7.46 27.24 -28.58
N ASN A 101 -6.70 26.19 -28.93
CA ASN A 101 -7.20 25.07 -29.74
C ASN A 101 -7.77 23.92 -28.89
N ALA A 102 -7.73 24.00 -27.55
CA ALA A 102 -8.23 22.95 -26.69
C ALA A 102 -9.71 23.15 -26.30
N TRP A 103 -10.62 22.51 -27.05
CA TRP A 103 -12.06 22.70 -26.92
C TRP A 103 -12.79 21.50 -26.30
N THR A 104 -12.11 20.36 -26.15
CA THR A 104 -12.61 19.19 -25.44
C THR A 104 -11.73 18.86 -24.24
N LEU A 105 -12.24 18.06 -23.30
CA LEU A 105 -11.44 17.60 -22.16
C LEU A 105 -10.17 16.86 -22.62
N ASP A 106 -10.27 16.04 -23.66
CA ASP A 106 -9.13 15.29 -24.23
C ASP A 106 -8.07 16.23 -24.82
N ASP A 107 -8.48 17.32 -25.48
CA ASP A 107 -7.53 18.32 -25.97
C ASP A 107 -6.82 19.04 -24.83
N ILE A 108 -7.53 19.34 -23.73
CA ILE A 108 -6.96 20.04 -22.57
C ILE A 108 -5.94 19.16 -21.85
N LEU A 109 -6.21 17.87 -21.71
CA LEU A 109 -5.32 16.91 -21.05
C LEU A 109 -4.04 16.62 -21.85
N LYS A 110 -4.03 16.92 -23.15
CA LYS A 110 -2.85 16.82 -24.03
C LYS A 110 -1.93 18.04 -23.95
N ILE A 111 -2.32 19.10 -23.25
CA ILE A 111 -1.52 20.32 -23.16
C ILE A 111 -0.30 20.05 -22.29
N GLU A 112 0.89 20.11 -22.88
CA GLU A 112 2.14 20.07 -22.12
C GLU A 112 2.25 21.28 -21.19
N ARG A 113 2.84 21.07 -20.01
CA ARG A 113 3.04 22.16 -19.05
C ARG A 113 3.97 23.21 -19.66
N PRO A 114 3.55 24.49 -19.75
CA PRO A 114 4.45 25.58 -20.08
C PRO A 114 5.69 25.55 -19.16
N ALA A 115 6.89 25.60 -19.75
CA ALA A 115 8.14 25.60 -19.00
C ALA A 115 8.18 26.72 -17.95
N ASP A 116 8.75 26.45 -16.77
CA ASP A 116 8.91 27.44 -15.70
C ASP A 116 9.76 28.62 -16.19
N LEU A 117 9.09 29.74 -16.48
CA LEU A 117 9.74 30.96 -16.95
C LEU A 117 10.46 31.63 -15.77
N THR A 118 11.75 31.36 -15.63
CA THR A 118 12.65 32.13 -14.75
C THR A 118 13.24 33.31 -15.52
N THR A 119 12.48 34.37 -15.73
CA THR A 119 13.04 35.59 -16.31
C THR A 119 12.47 36.85 -15.68
N ALA A 120 13.30 37.57 -14.92
CA ALA A 120 13.07 38.93 -14.43
C ALA A 120 12.96 40.00 -15.55
N SER A 121 12.67 39.58 -16.79
CA SER A 121 12.75 40.43 -17.97
C SER A 121 11.49 40.45 -18.83
N LEU A 122 10.49 39.58 -18.64
CA LEU A 122 9.22 39.59 -19.39
C LEU A 122 8.17 40.52 -18.75
N PRO A 123 7.12 40.93 -19.49
CA PRO A 123 5.99 41.65 -18.93
C PRO A 123 5.32 40.87 -17.79
N GLN A 124 5.00 41.55 -16.68
CA GLN A 124 4.40 40.93 -15.50
C GLN A 124 3.04 40.28 -15.81
N SER A 125 2.25 40.87 -16.71
CA SER A 125 0.95 40.32 -17.14
C SER A 125 1.07 38.94 -17.78
N VAL A 126 2.11 38.76 -18.59
CA VAL A 126 2.40 37.49 -19.28
C VAL A 126 2.85 36.44 -18.28
N ILE A 127 3.71 36.81 -17.32
CA ILE A 127 4.17 35.90 -16.25
C ILE A 127 2.98 35.40 -15.43
N VAL A 128 2.09 36.31 -15.02
CA VAL A 128 0.89 35.98 -14.25
C VAL A 128 -0.05 35.05 -15.04
N SER A 129 -0.25 35.33 -16.33
CA SER A 129 -1.07 34.48 -17.21
C SER A 129 -0.53 33.04 -17.33
N VAL A 130 0.79 32.89 -17.48
CA VAL A 130 1.44 31.57 -17.55
C VAL A 130 1.31 30.81 -16.22
N GLN A 131 1.45 31.50 -15.08
CA GLN A 131 1.30 30.88 -13.76
C GLN A 131 -0.10 30.31 -13.53
N PHE A 132 -1.16 31.02 -13.95
CA PHE A 132 -2.53 30.50 -13.85
C PHE A 132 -2.74 29.26 -14.71
N LEU A 133 -2.32 29.31 -15.97
CA LEU A 133 -2.43 28.16 -16.87
C LEU A 133 -1.68 26.94 -16.32
N ASN A 134 -0.47 27.13 -15.80
CA ASN A 134 0.31 26.06 -15.17
C ASN A 134 -0.44 25.43 -14.00
N ARG A 135 -1.06 26.25 -13.14
CA ARG A 135 -1.84 25.76 -12.00
C ARG A 135 -3.06 24.95 -12.46
N ILE A 136 -3.82 25.44 -13.43
CA ILE A 136 -5.02 24.78 -13.96
C ILE A 136 -4.67 23.43 -14.61
N ILE A 137 -3.69 23.43 -15.53
CA ILE A 137 -3.23 22.22 -16.23
C ILE A 137 -2.67 21.19 -15.22
N THR A 138 -1.97 21.66 -14.19
CA THR A 138 -1.41 20.78 -13.14
C THR A 138 -2.49 20.05 -12.36
N GLU A 139 -3.59 20.72 -11.98
CA GLU A 139 -4.71 20.06 -11.30
C GLU A 139 -5.43 19.09 -12.24
N LEU A 140 -5.64 19.46 -13.51
CA LEU A 140 -6.28 18.58 -14.49
C LEU A 140 -5.50 17.29 -14.75
N HIS A 141 -4.17 17.36 -14.87
CA HIS A 141 -3.34 16.17 -15.07
C HIS A 141 -3.36 15.22 -13.86
N LYS A 142 -3.79 15.65 -12.68
CA LYS A 142 -3.99 14.75 -11.54
C LYS A 142 -5.23 13.87 -11.71
N VAL A 143 -6.22 14.32 -12.47
CA VAL A 143 -7.47 13.58 -12.73
C VAL A 143 -7.19 12.27 -13.51
N GLU A 144 -6.23 12.27 -14.43
CA GLU A 144 -5.84 11.07 -15.19
C GLU A 144 -5.03 10.06 -14.37
N ARG A 145 -4.32 10.52 -13.34
CA ARG A 145 -3.39 9.68 -12.56
C ARG A 145 -4.07 8.83 -11.50
N VAL A 146 -5.36 9.04 -11.29
CA VAL A 146 -6.12 8.38 -10.24
C VAL A 146 -7.33 7.73 -10.87
N GLU A 147 -7.66 6.51 -10.45
CA GLU A 147 -8.82 5.78 -10.97
C GLU A 147 -10.09 6.05 -10.14
N ASP A 148 -9.94 6.36 -8.85
CA ASP A 148 -11.06 6.51 -7.93
C ASP A 148 -11.88 7.80 -8.17
N LEU A 149 -13.20 7.64 -8.21
CA LEU A 149 -14.14 8.71 -8.56
C LEU A 149 -14.14 9.85 -7.54
N ARG A 150 -13.90 9.57 -6.26
CA ARG A 150 -13.94 10.58 -5.18
C ARG A 150 -12.73 11.52 -5.27
N THR A 151 -11.54 10.99 -5.51
CA THR A 151 -10.33 11.78 -5.70
C THR A 151 -10.35 12.52 -7.03
N LYS A 152 -10.88 11.90 -8.10
CA LYS A 152 -11.15 12.61 -9.37
C LYS A 152 -12.04 13.84 -9.15
N MET A 153 -13.11 13.71 -8.36
CA MET A 153 -14.00 14.82 -8.02
C MET A 153 -13.24 15.96 -7.31
N ILE A 154 -12.39 15.63 -6.33
CA ILE A 154 -11.57 16.62 -5.61
C ILE A 154 -10.67 17.41 -6.58
N PHE A 155 -10.01 16.73 -7.53
CA PHE A 155 -9.15 17.42 -8.50
C PHE A 155 -9.93 18.27 -9.50
N LEU A 156 -11.12 17.85 -9.92
CA LEU A 156 -12.00 18.67 -10.76
C LEU A 156 -12.49 19.92 -10.02
N GLU A 157 -12.86 19.80 -8.74
CA GLU A 157 -13.25 20.95 -7.91
C GLU A 157 -12.08 21.92 -7.68
N ASN A 158 -10.87 21.39 -7.45
CA ASN A 158 -9.65 22.20 -7.35
C ASN A 158 -9.32 22.91 -8.68
N THR A 159 -9.54 22.24 -9.81
CA THR A 159 -9.39 22.83 -11.14
C THR A 159 -10.36 23.99 -11.31
N LEU A 160 -11.64 23.78 -10.99
CA LEU A 160 -12.68 24.81 -11.09
C LEU A 160 -12.35 26.03 -10.22
N LYS A 161 -11.81 25.80 -9.02
CA LYS A 161 -11.31 26.87 -8.15
C LYS A 161 -10.13 27.61 -8.78
N ALA A 162 -9.16 26.91 -9.37
CA ALA A 162 -8.03 27.54 -10.04
C ALA A 162 -8.46 28.40 -11.24
N ILE A 163 -9.49 27.96 -12.00
CA ILE A 163 -10.08 28.76 -13.08
C ILE A 163 -10.76 30.03 -12.53
N HIS A 164 -11.54 29.92 -11.46
CA HIS A 164 -12.17 31.09 -10.82
C HIS A 164 -11.12 32.07 -10.29
N ASP A 165 -10.07 31.59 -9.61
CA ASP A 165 -8.98 32.43 -9.10
C ASP A 165 -8.34 33.23 -10.25
N ALA A 166 -8.09 32.57 -11.40
CA ALA A 166 -7.53 33.22 -12.58
C ALA A 166 -8.48 34.28 -13.19
N GLN A 167 -9.76 33.94 -13.35
CA GLN A 167 -10.78 34.87 -13.87
C GLN A 167 -10.95 36.09 -12.95
N HIS A 168 -11.02 35.89 -11.63
CA HIS A 168 -11.13 36.96 -10.65
C HIS A 168 -9.94 37.91 -10.70
N MET A 169 -8.71 37.38 -10.71
CA MET A 169 -7.52 38.23 -10.79
C MET A 169 -7.43 39.00 -12.11
N MET A 170 -7.95 38.46 -13.22
CA MET A 170 -8.05 39.18 -14.50
C MET A 170 -9.13 40.28 -14.48
N ILE A 171 -10.19 40.12 -13.69
CA ILE A 171 -11.23 41.13 -13.47
C ILE A 171 -10.71 42.23 -12.52
N ASP A 172 -10.08 41.85 -11.42
CA ASP A 172 -9.50 42.80 -10.45
C ASP A 172 -8.43 43.67 -11.12
N GLN A 173 -7.58 43.09 -11.99
CA GLN A 173 -6.65 43.86 -12.82
C GLN A 173 -7.36 44.86 -13.74
N LYS A 174 -8.53 44.51 -14.30
CA LYS A 174 -9.31 45.40 -15.16
C LYS A 174 -9.94 46.56 -14.37
N GLU A 175 -10.36 46.32 -13.13
CA GLU A 175 -10.95 47.34 -12.27
C GLU A 175 -9.88 48.28 -11.67
N GLU A 176 -8.72 47.76 -11.26
CA GLU A 176 -7.59 48.57 -10.78
C GLU A 176 -6.91 49.37 -11.91
N MET A 177 -6.90 48.86 -13.14
CA MET A 177 -6.27 49.47 -14.32
C MET A 177 -7.23 50.33 -15.17
N CYS A 178 -8.25 50.97 -14.60
CA CYS A 178 -9.17 51.85 -15.35
C CYS A 178 -8.50 52.97 -16.19
N ALA A 179 -7.18 53.19 -16.03
CA ALA A 179 -6.38 54.15 -16.80
C ALA A 179 -5.55 53.53 -17.95
N VAL A 180 -5.60 52.21 -18.18
CA VAL A 180 -4.71 51.51 -19.14
C VAL A 180 -5.43 50.35 -19.85
N ALA A 181 -5.07 50.06 -21.09
CA ALA A 181 -5.65 48.96 -21.86
C ALA A 181 -5.19 47.57 -21.35
N PRO A 182 -6.07 46.54 -21.40
CA PRO A 182 -5.70 45.17 -21.03
C PRO A 182 -4.65 44.60 -22.00
N PRO A 183 -3.71 43.75 -21.55
CA PRO A 183 -2.75 43.07 -22.41
C PRO A 183 -3.40 42.25 -23.54
N PRO A 184 -2.74 42.11 -24.70
CA PRO A 184 -3.29 41.43 -25.89
C PRO A 184 -3.85 40.03 -25.63
N GLU A 185 -3.15 39.23 -24.82
CA GLU A 185 -3.53 37.85 -24.52
C GLU A 185 -4.80 37.69 -23.65
N GLN A 186 -5.22 38.75 -22.94
CA GLN A 186 -6.22 38.64 -21.87
C GLN A 186 -7.62 38.27 -22.38
N LEU A 187 -8.04 38.81 -23.54
CA LEU A 187 -9.35 38.55 -24.12
C LEU A 187 -9.49 37.08 -24.58
N ALA A 188 -8.47 36.57 -25.26
CA ALA A 188 -8.43 35.21 -25.76
C ALA A 188 -8.39 34.18 -24.60
N LEU A 189 -7.61 34.48 -23.55
CA LEU A 189 -7.54 33.66 -22.34
C LEU A 189 -8.86 33.63 -21.57
N SER A 190 -9.52 34.77 -21.36
CA SER A 190 -10.78 34.81 -20.62
C SER A 190 -11.89 34.01 -21.30
N THR A 191 -11.97 34.10 -22.63
CA THR A 191 -12.90 33.30 -23.45
C THR A 191 -12.64 31.81 -23.29
N THR A 192 -11.37 31.40 -23.36
CA THR A 192 -10.96 30.00 -23.23
C THR A 192 -11.21 29.45 -21.83
N LEU A 193 -10.87 30.20 -20.78
CA LEU A 193 -11.11 29.81 -19.39
C LEU A 193 -12.61 29.65 -19.10
N THR A 194 -13.47 30.50 -19.66
CA THR A 194 -14.92 30.37 -19.54
C THR A 194 -15.43 29.10 -20.22
N HIS A 195 -14.89 28.76 -21.39
CA HIS A 195 -15.21 27.51 -22.07
C HIS A 195 -14.79 26.28 -21.24
N TRP A 196 -13.55 26.27 -20.75
CA TRP A 196 -13.04 25.19 -19.89
C TRP A 196 -13.85 25.05 -18.60
N GLN A 197 -14.23 26.18 -17.98
CA GLN A 197 -15.12 26.18 -16.81
C GLN A 197 -16.42 25.41 -17.10
N ASN A 198 -17.06 25.67 -18.24
CA ASN A 198 -18.31 25.00 -18.60
C ASN A 198 -18.10 23.49 -18.78
N ILE A 199 -17.03 23.06 -19.44
CA ILE A 199 -16.67 21.64 -19.59
C ILE A 199 -16.53 20.97 -18.22
N ILE A 200 -15.77 21.61 -17.32
CA ILE A 200 -15.47 21.04 -15.99
C ILE A 200 -16.72 21.03 -15.10
N VAL A 201 -17.55 22.07 -15.14
CA VAL A 201 -18.82 22.12 -14.40
C VAL A 201 -19.77 21.02 -14.89
N GLU A 202 -19.92 20.86 -16.20
CA GLU A 202 -20.76 19.80 -16.78
C GLU A 202 -20.24 18.41 -16.39
N LEU A 203 -18.92 18.20 -16.40
CA LEU A 203 -18.30 16.95 -15.98
C LEU A 203 -18.53 16.66 -14.49
N ILE A 204 -18.35 17.65 -13.62
CA ILE A 204 -18.61 17.53 -12.18
C ILE A 204 -20.07 17.18 -11.93
N GLN A 205 -21.01 17.89 -12.57
CA GLN A 205 -22.44 17.62 -12.44
C GLN A 205 -22.79 16.20 -12.91
N ARG A 206 -22.21 15.77 -14.04
CA ARG A 206 -22.38 14.40 -14.52
C ARG A 206 -21.82 13.39 -13.52
N MET A 207 -20.61 13.58 -13.02
CA MET A 207 -20.03 12.64 -12.05
C MET A 207 -20.81 12.57 -10.73
N LYS A 208 -21.34 13.71 -10.24
CA LYS A 208 -22.18 13.76 -9.04
C LYS A 208 -23.55 13.12 -9.23
N GLY A 209 -24.08 13.13 -10.45
CA GLY A 209 -25.38 12.52 -10.76
C GLY A 209 -25.34 11.00 -10.95
N ARG A 210 -24.15 10.43 -11.19
CA ARG A 210 -23.99 9.02 -11.59
C ARG A 210 -23.93 8.07 -10.40
N ALA A 211 -24.66 6.96 -10.52
CA ALA A 211 -24.36 5.73 -9.81
C ALA A 211 -23.43 4.85 -10.66
N PHE A 212 -22.60 4.05 -10.00
CA PHE A 212 -21.67 3.13 -10.66
C PHE A 212 -21.80 1.76 -10.02
N ILE A 213 -22.44 0.83 -10.73
CA ILE A 213 -22.69 -0.51 -10.22
C ILE A 213 -21.55 -1.44 -10.62
N SER A 214 -21.01 -2.14 -9.63
CA SER A 214 -20.14 -3.31 -9.81
C SER A 214 -20.82 -4.55 -9.27
N CYS A 215 -20.54 -5.71 -9.87
CA CYS A 215 -21.13 -6.98 -9.46
C CYS A 215 -20.10 -8.11 -9.57
N THR A 216 -20.06 -8.98 -8.57
CA THR A 216 -19.16 -10.14 -8.54
C THR A 216 -19.91 -11.39 -8.09
N LEU A 217 -19.63 -12.53 -8.75
CA LEU A 217 -20.12 -13.84 -8.31
C LEU A 217 -19.23 -14.33 -7.17
N LYS A 218 -19.81 -14.68 -6.02
CA LYS A 218 -19.06 -15.04 -4.81
C LYS A 218 -18.70 -16.52 -4.73
N ASN A 219 -19.49 -17.37 -5.36
CA ASN A 219 -19.40 -18.82 -5.29
C ASN A 219 -19.11 -19.45 -6.65
N GLU A 220 -17.99 -19.05 -7.26
CA GLU A 220 -17.50 -19.58 -8.55
C GLU A 220 -17.16 -21.08 -8.53
N ASN A 221 -17.03 -21.71 -7.36
CA ASN A 221 -16.75 -23.14 -7.24
C ASN A 221 -17.79 -23.80 -6.34
N MET A 222 -18.48 -24.83 -6.84
CA MET A 222 -19.52 -25.52 -6.08
C MET A 222 -19.61 -27.00 -6.42
N PRO A 223 -20.07 -27.86 -5.49
CA PRO A 223 -20.36 -29.25 -5.81
C PRO A 223 -21.54 -29.35 -6.80
N VAL A 224 -21.55 -30.41 -7.60
CA VAL A 224 -22.69 -30.71 -8.49
C VAL A 224 -23.97 -30.94 -7.66
N SER A 225 -24.99 -30.10 -7.87
CA SER A 225 -26.32 -30.22 -7.28
C SER A 225 -27.42 -30.06 -8.32
N ALA A 226 -28.62 -30.56 -8.03
CA ALA A 226 -29.78 -30.42 -8.92
C ALA A 226 -30.26 -28.96 -9.05
N GLN A 227 -30.00 -28.13 -8.04
CA GLN A 227 -30.26 -26.69 -8.05
C GLN A 227 -29.06 -25.98 -7.45
N VAL A 228 -28.52 -25.01 -8.17
CA VAL A 228 -27.27 -24.34 -7.84
C VAL A 228 -27.58 -22.88 -7.50
N PRO A 229 -27.45 -22.47 -6.23
CA PRO A 229 -27.67 -21.09 -5.85
C PRO A 229 -26.47 -20.25 -6.27
N LEU A 230 -26.68 -19.14 -6.98
CA LEU A 230 -25.62 -18.20 -7.35
C LEU A 230 -25.72 -16.99 -6.42
N VAL A 231 -24.60 -16.60 -5.81
CA VAL A 231 -24.55 -15.48 -4.86
C VAL A 231 -23.77 -14.33 -5.49
N TYR A 232 -24.43 -13.19 -5.65
CA TYR A 232 -23.86 -11.98 -6.22
C TYR A 232 -23.70 -10.91 -5.15
N GLU A 233 -22.53 -10.26 -5.10
CA GLU A 233 -22.38 -8.99 -4.38
C GLU A 233 -22.50 -7.86 -5.38
N ILE A 234 -23.52 -7.01 -5.21
CA ILE A 234 -23.73 -5.79 -5.98
C ILE A 234 -23.29 -4.61 -5.13
N ALA A 235 -22.44 -3.75 -5.67
CA ALA A 235 -21.95 -2.56 -4.98
C ALA A 235 -22.21 -1.31 -5.82
N ASN A 236 -22.53 -0.20 -5.16
CA ASN A 236 -22.58 1.11 -5.81
C ASN A 236 -21.32 1.92 -5.45
N ASP A 237 -20.33 1.91 -6.33
CA ASP A 237 -19.10 2.69 -6.19
C ASP A 237 -19.24 4.13 -6.70
N GLY A 238 -20.46 4.51 -7.11
CA GLY A 238 -20.79 5.85 -7.61
C GLY A 238 -20.91 6.90 -6.51
N LEU A 239 -21.28 8.11 -6.92
CA LEU A 239 -21.48 9.25 -6.01
C LEU A 239 -22.96 9.55 -5.76
N ASN A 240 -23.85 8.91 -6.52
CA ASN A 240 -25.28 9.04 -6.37
C ASN A 240 -25.97 7.68 -6.17
N VAL A 241 -27.21 7.73 -5.72
CA VAL A 241 -28.05 6.56 -5.51
C VAL A 241 -28.33 5.84 -6.82
N ALA A 242 -28.25 4.52 -6.81
CA ALA A 242 -28.82 3.69 -7.88
C ALA A 242 -30.24 3.29 -7.48
N GLN A 243 -31.20 3.45 -8.39
CA GLN A 243 -32.59 3.09 -8.15
C GLN A 243 -32.99 1.94 -9.08
N HIS A 244 -33.96 1.14 -8.62
CA HIS A 244 -34.52 0.01 -9.37
C HIS A 244 -33.44 -0.93 -9.95
N VAL A 245 -32.41 -1.21 -9.14
CA VAL A 245 -31.31 -2.09 -9.54
C VAL A 245 -31.88 -3.50 -9.67
N ARG A 246 -31.98 -3.99 -10.90
CA ARG A 246 -32.51 -5.31 -11.23
C ARG A 246 -31.40 -6.17 -11.78
N LEU A 247 -31.08 -7.26 -11.08
CA LEU A 247 -30.21 -8.32 -11.58
C LEU A 247 -31.05 -9.38 -12.28
N ARG A 248 -30.65 -9.80 -13.47
CA ARG A 248 -31.28 -10.88 -14.23
C ARG A 248 -30.25 -11.88 -14.74
N VAL A 249 -30.39 -13.13 -14.34
CA VAL A 249 -29.56 -14.21 -14.91
C VAL A 249 -30.11 -14.62 -16.27
N GLN A 250 -29.23 -14.76 -17.25
CA GLN A 250 -29.58 -15.18 -18.60
C GLN A 250 -29.50 -16.70 -18.73
N GLU A 251 -30.31 -17.27 -19.62
CA GLU A 251 -30.13 -18.66 -20.04
C GLU A 251 -28.79 -18.82 -20.76
N GLY A 252 -28.10 -19.92 -20.46
CA GLY A 252 -26.77 -20.20 -20.99
C GLY A 252 -26.63 -21.65 -21.43
N GLU A 253 -25.50 -21.95 -22.05
CA GLU A 253 -25.16 -23.32 -22.40
C GLU A 253 -24.88 -24.13 -21.12
N GLY A 254 -25.51 -25.31 -20.99
CA GLY A 254 -25.30 -26.22 -19.86
C GLY A 254 -26.14 -25.95 -18.60
N TYR A 255 -27.05 -24.96 -18.60
CA TYR A 255 -28.03 -24.74 -17.53
C TYR A 255 -29.32 -24.06 -18.01
N HIS A 256 -30.39 -24.16 -17.22
CA HIS A 256 -31.62 -23.36 -17.37
C HIS A 256 -31.98 -22.66 -16.07
N LEU A 257 -32.85 -21.66 -16.14
CA LEU A 257 -33.37 -20.95 -14.99
C LEU A 257 -34.41 -21.81 -14.24
N ALA A 258 -34.40 -21.78 -12.91
CA ALA A 258 -35.34 -22.57 -12.12
C ALA A 258 -36.78 -22.01 -12.23
N GLU A 259 -37.77 -22.84 -12.60
CA GLU A 259 -39.18 -22.44 -12.79
C GLU A 259 -39.83 -21.80 -11.54
N ASN A 260 -39.33 -22.11 -10.34
CA ASN A 260 -39.80 -21.57 -9.05
C ASN A 260 -38.70 -20.80 -8.29
N GLY A 261 -37.57 -20.49 -8.93
CA GLY A 261 -36.44 -19.79 -8.29
C GLY A 261 -36.49 -18.28 -8.48
N TYR A 262 -35.78 -17.54 -7.62
CA TYR A 262 -35.52 -16.11 -7.83
C TYR A 262 -34.56 -15.96 -9.03
N THR A 263 -35.08 -15.71 -10.22
CA THR A 263 -34.29 -15.51 -11.44
C THR A 263 -33.97 -14.03 -11.69
N ASP A 264 -34.74 -13.18 -11.03
CA ASP A 264 -34.65 -11.73 -11.02
C ASP A 264 -34.64 -11.24 -9.57
N VAL A 265 -33.74 -10.31 -9.28
CA VAL A 265 -33.68 -9.67 -7.96
C VAL A 265 -33.78 -8.17 -8.15
N LEU A 266 -34.71 -7.54 -7.43
CA LEU A 266 -34.88 -6.09 -7.42
C LEU A 266 -34.37 -5.53 -6.09
N ILE A 267 -33.51 -4.51 -6.20
CA ILE A 267 -33.11 -3.64 -5.11
C ILE A 267 -33.67 -2.26 -5.43
N ASP A 268 -34.64 -1.80 -4.64
CA ASP A 268 -35.32 -0.53 -4.88
C ASP A 268 -34.34 0.64 -4.88
N ILE A 269 -33.42 0.66 -3.91
CA ILE A 269 -32.46 1.74 -3.68
C ILE A 269 -31.14 1.13 -3.20
N LEU A 270 -30.05 1.42 -3.91
CA LEU A 270 -28.69 1.11 -3.49
C LEU A 270 -27.86 2.41 -3.31
N PRO A 271 -27.67 2.89 -2.07
CA PRO A 271 -26.95 4.12 -1.78
C PRO A 271 -25.46 4.08 -2.16
N PRO A 272 -24.82 5.26 -2.34
CA PRO A 272 -23.37 5.36 -2.60
C PRO A 272 -22.52 4.67 -1.53
N GLY A 273 -21.63 3.79 -1.95
CA GLY A 273 -20.69 3.05 -1.09
C GLY A 273 -21.32 1.86 -0.36
N GLU A 274 -22.60 1.57 -0.56
CA GLU A 274 -23.23 0.39 -0.01
C GLU A 274 -23.08 -0.84 -0.93
N LYS A 275 -23.14 -2.00 -0.28
CA LYS A 275 -23.07 -3.31 -0.92
C LYS A 275 -24.25 -4.14 -0.47
N GLN A 276 -24.78 -4.95 -1.37
CA GLN A 276 -25.85 -5.88 -1.07
C GLN A 276 -25.57 -7.23 -1.73
N GLU A 277 -25.72 -8.29 -0.94
CA GLU A 277 -25.68 -9.65 -1.45
C GLU A 277 -27.08 -10.09 -1.85
N VAL A 278 -27.17 -10.67 -3.05
CA VAL A 278 -28.39 -11.22 -3.61
C VAL A 278 -28.12 -12.61 -4.15
N SER A 279 -29.14 -13.47 -4.14
CA SER A 279 -29.00 -14.83 -4.65
C SER A 279 -30.04 -15.16 -5.71
N THR A 280 -29.62 -15.93 -6.70
CA THR A 280 -30.50 -16.54 -7.70
C THR A 280 -30.26 -18.04 -7.77
N THR A 281 -31.00 -18.77 -8.60
CA THR A 281 -30.82 -20.22 -8.73
C THR A 281 -30.89 -20.66 -10.17
N ILE A 282 -29.93 -21.50 -10.56
CA ILE A 282 -29.89 -22.17 -11.87
C ILE A 282 -30.01 -23.69 -11.72
N VAL A 283 -30.42 -24.35 -12.79
CA VAL A 283 -30.52 -25.81 -12.88
C VAL A 283 -29.57 -26.29 -13.99
N PRO A 284 -28.46 -26.97 -13.65
CA PRO A 284 -27.53 -27.51 -14.64
C PRO A 284 -28.18 -28.60 -15.50
N THR A 285 -27.89 -28.65 -16.80
CA THR A 285 -28.49 -29.62 -17.74
C THR A 285 -27.53 -30.71 -18.22
N ASN A 286 -26.22 -30.45 -18.27
CA ASN A 286 -25.27 -31.31 -18.99
C ASN A 286 -24.17 -31.99 -18.16
N GLY A 287 -24.17 -31.88 -16.83
CA GLY A 287 -23.07 -32.46 -16.02
C GLY A 287 -21.68 -31.91 -16.39
N GLU A 288 -21.63 -30.80 -17.11
CA GLU A 288 -20.42 -30.08 -17.47
C GLU A 288 -19.68 -29.65 -16.21
N ARG A 289 -18.35 -29.70 -16.21
CA ARG A 289 -17.53 -29.27 -15.06
C ARG A 289 -17.38 -27.76 -14.95
N ARG A 290 -17.75 -27.01 -15.99
CA ARG A 290 -17.64 -25.55 -16.04
C ARG A 290 -18.82 -25.00 -16.79
N LEU A 291 -19.52 -24.03 -16.21
CA LEU A 291 -20.59 -23.28 -16.84
C LEU A 291 -20.19 -21.82 -16.92
N ARG A 292 -20.38 -21.21 -18.09
CA ARG A 292 -20.28 -19.76 -18.22
C ARG A 292 -21.63 -19.15 -17.87
N VAL A 293 -21.70 -18.53 -16.70
CA VAL A 293 -22.92 -17.86 -16.24
C VAL A 293 -22.87 -16.41 -16.72
N VAL A 294 -23.96 -15.96 -17.35
CA VAL A 294 -24.12 -14.58 -17.82
C VAL A 294 -25.30 -13.95 -17.10
N TRP A 295 -25.15 -12.71 -16.66
CA TRP A 295 -26.22 -11.93 -16.07
C TRP A 295 -26.11 -10.47 -16.47
N ASP A 296 -27.24 -9.78 -16.46
CA ASP A 296 -27.30 -8.34 -16.63
C ASP A 296 -27.79 -7.66 -15.37
N ILE A 297 -27.38 -6.41 -15.21
CA ILE A 297 -27.95 -5.49 -14.24
C ILE A 297 -28.49 -4.28 -14.98
N THR A 298 -29.78 -4.01 -14.79
CA THR A 298 -30.40 -2.74 -15.19
C THR A 298 -30.60 -1.84 -13.99
N TYR A 299 -30.28 -0.55 -14.07
CA TYR A 299 -30.52 0.40 -12.99
C TYR A 299 -30.74 1.83 -13.50
N ASP A 300 -31.38 2.65 -12.67
CA ASP A 300 -31.58 4.08 -12.91
C ASP A 300 -30.59 4.88 -12.05
N ASP A 301 -30.08 5.99 -12.60
CA ASP A 301 -29.35 7.01 -11.84
C ASP A 301 -29.95 8.41 -12.12
N ALA A 302 -29.38 9.49 -11.57
CA ALA A 302 -29.95 10.82 -11.76
C ALA A 302 -29.73 11.40 -13.17
N ILE A 303 -29.08 10.67 -14.08
CA ILE A 303 -28.78 11.11 -15.44
C ILE A 303 -29.51 10.28 -16.47
N ASP A 304 -29.39 8.96 -16.39
CA ASP A 304 -29.99 8.04 -17.33
C ASP A 304 -30.86 7.02 -16.59
N ASP A 305 -32.03 6.75 -17.16
CA ASP A 305 -32.88 5.63 -16.79
C ASP A 305 -32.45 4.36 -17.56
N ALA A 306 -32.67 3.20 -16.96
CA ALA A 306 -32.50 1.86 -17.56
C ALA A 306 -31.10 1.58 -18.12
N ARG A 307 -30.04 1.98 -17.40
CA ARG A 307 -28.66 1.65 -17.76
C ARG A 307 -28.44 0.15 -17.65
N LEU A 308 -27.91 -0.46 -18.71
CA LEU A 308 -27.63 -1.90 -18.79
C LEU A 308 -26.13 -2.17 -18.61
N LEU A 309 -25.80 -3.08 -17.69
CA LEU A 309 -24.48 -3.66 -17.52
C LEU A 309 -24.55 -5.16 -17.73
N GLU A 310 -23.62 -5.71 -18.50
CA GLU A 310 -23.51 -7.14 -18.75
C GLU A 310 -22.29 -7.70 -18.03
N PHE A 311 -22.50 -8.84 -17.37
CA PHE A 311 -21.47 -9.55 -16.63
C PHE A 311 -21.46 -11.02 -17.05
N ALA A 312 -20.29 -11.63 -16.95
CA ALA A 312 -20.16 -13.07 -17.12
C ALA A 312 -19.04 -13.58 -16.25
N ASP A 313 -19.21 -14.79 -15.73
CA ASP A 313 -18.20 -15.49 -14.95
C ASP A 313 -18.28 -17.00 -15.19
N VAL A 314 -17.26 -17.72 -14.73
CA VAL A 314 -17.18 -19.17 -14.86
C VAL A 314 -17.49 -19.81 -13.53
N LEU A 315 -18.58 -20.58 -13.50
CA LEU A 315 -18.89 -21.49 -12.41
C LEU A 315 -18.21 -22.83 -12.69
N GLU A 316 -17.28 -23.25 -11.83
CA GLU A 316 -16.67 -24.58 -11.89
C GLU A 316 -17.37 -25.54 -10.91
N PHE A 317 -17.84 -26.66 -11.44
CA PHE A 317 -18.33 -27.75 -10.62
C PHE A 317 -17.18 -28.66 -10.19
N THR A 318 -17.01 -28.78 -8.89
CA THR A 318 -16.09 -29.75 -8.31
C THR A 318 -16.74 -31.13 -8.33
N ASP A 319 -15.96 -32.15 -8.73
CA ASP A 319 -16.42 -33.54 -8.79
C ASP A 319 -16.42 -34.10 -7.35
N PRO A 320 -17.58 -34.42 -6.76
CA PRO A 320 -17.61 -34.97 -5.40
C PRO A 320 -16.98 -36.36 -5.30
N ASN A 321 -16.52 -36.96 -6.42
CA ASN A 321 -16.04 -38.34 -6.50
C ASN A 321 -14.53 -38.54 -6.41
N LYS A 322 -13.73 -37.60 -5.88
CA LYS A 322 -12.43 -38.02 -5.35
C LYS A 322 -12.71 -38.95 -4.16
N PRO A 323 -12.26 -40.22 -4.18
CA PRO A 323 -12.44 -41.08 -3.02
C PRO A 323 -11.73 -40.44 -1.84
N PHE A 324 -12.37 -40.46 -0.68
CA PHE A 324 -11.75 -40.00 0.55
C PHE A 324 -10.41 -40.74 0.75
N GLU A 325 -9.34 -39.97 0.83
CA GLU A 325 -8.02 -40.44 1.23
C GLU A 325 -7.73 -39.83 2.60
N ARG A 326 -7.53 -40.69 3.61
CA ARG A 326 -7.12 -40.22 4.93
C ARG A 326 -5.72 -39.61 4.84
N ILE A 327 -5.57 -38.39 5.35
CA ILE A 327 -4.29 -37.67 5.34
C ILE A 327 -3.52 -38.03 6.62
N PHE A 328 -2.42 -38.77 6.46
CA PHE A 328 -1.47 -39.09 7.53
C PHE A 328 -0.04 -39.30 6.97
N PRO A 329 1.01 -38.74 7.60
CA PRO A 329 0.97 -37.83 8.74
C PRO A 329 0.30 -36.48 8.37
N ILE A 330 -0.23 -35.78 9.38
CA ILE A 330 -0.79 -34.43 9.16
C ILE A 330 0.38 -33.48 8.86
N PRO A 331 0.36 -32.74 7.73
CA PRO A 331 1.50 -31.96 7.29
C PRO A 331 1.72 -30.66 8.07
N TYR A 332 0.77 -30.29 8.94
CA TYR A 332 0.76 -29.05 9.70
C TYR A 332 1.25 -29.28 11.12
N VAL A 333 2.30 -28.55 11.52
CA VAL A 333 2.94 -28.70 12.83
C VAL A 333 2.54 -27.54 13.73
N THR A 334 2.02 -27.88 14.90
CA THR A 334 1.58 -26.90 15.91
C THR A 334 2.50 -26.93 17.13
N GLY A 335 2.73 -25.75 17.71
CA GLY A 335 3.37 -25.64 19.02
C GLY A 335 4.90 -25.82 19.07
N THR A 336 5.53 -26.39 18.05
CA THR A 336 7.00 -26.55 17.95
C THR A 336 7.56 -25.82 16.72
N PRO A 337 8.84 -25.41 16.75
CA PRO A 337 9.48 -24.87 15.56
C PRO A 337 9.55 -25.90 14.43
N LEU A 338 9.20 -25.48 13.22
CA LEU A 338 9.37 -26.26 11.99
C LEU A 338 10.83 -26.64 11.78
N LYS A 339 11.06 -27.93 11.60
CA LYS A 339 12.34 -28.51 11.23
C LYS A 339 12.46 -28.60 9.71
N SER A 340 13.65 -28.99 9.30
CA SER A 340 14.09 -29.29 7.94
C SER A 340 13.08 -29.90 6.97
N ASP A 341 12.34 -30.92 7.40
CA ASP A 341 11.46 -31.72 6.53
C ASP A 341 9.99 -31.31 6.66
N ASP A 342 9.70 -30.34 7.53
CA ASP A 342 8.36 -29.80 7.72
C ASP A 342 8.01 -28.80 6.60
N VAL A 343 6.71 -28.62 6.40
CA VAL A 343 6.18 -27.62 5.47
C VAL A 343 6.57 -26.21 5.94
N PHE A 344 7.47 -25.57 5.19
CA PHE A 344 7.92 -24.21 5.41
C PHE A 344 7.58 -23.34 4.18
N VAL A 345 6.78 -22.29 4.38
CA VAL A 345 6.32 -21.41 3.30
C VAL A 345 6.71 -19.97 3.61
N GLY A 346 7.22 -19.27 2.60
CA GLY A 346 7.54 -17.84 2.66
C GLY A 346 8.95 -17.56 3.18
N ARG A 347 9.17 -16.31 3.60
CA ARG A 347 10.42 -15.78 4.19
C ARG A 347 11.61 -15.65 3.24
N GLU A 348 11.37 -15.74 1.94
CA GLU A 348 12.41 -15.51 0.94
C GLU A 348 13.02 -14.10 1.08
N ASP A 349 12.22 -13.13 1.51
CA ASP A 349 12.66 -11.75 1.80
C ASP A 349 13.60 -11.65 3.02
N VAL A 350 13.44 -12.51 4.03
CA VAL A 350 14.32 -12.58 5.21
C VAL A 350 15.63 -13.24 4.81
N PHE A 351 15.58 -14.35 4.07
CA PHE A 351 16.78 -15.05 3.62
C PHE A 351 17.62 -14.20 2.65
N ALA A 352 16.97 -13.50 1.71
CA ALA A 352 17.64 -12.57 0.80
C ALA A 352 18.32 -11.45 1.59
N PHE A 353 17.61 -10.84 2.54
CA PHE A 353 18.18 -9.78 3.39
C PHE A 353 19.42 -10.24 4.15
N ILE A 354 19.38 -11.42 4.79
CA ILE A 354 20.53 -11.96 5.51
C ILE A 354 21.69 -12.19 4.55
N ARG A 355 21.43 -12.81 3.39
CA ARG A 355 22.47 -13.08 2.39
C ARG A 355 23.12 -11.80 1.87
N GLU A 356 22.33 -10.79 1.56
CA GLU A 356 22.81 -9.50 1.05
C GLU A 356 23.68 -8.76 2.08
N ASN A 357 23.36 -8.86 3.37
CA ASN A 357 24.11 -8.18 4.42
C ASN A 357 25.38 -8.93 4.86
N LEU A 358 25.35 -10.27 4.88
CA LEU A 358 26.51 -11.09 5.25
C LEU A 358 27.50 -11.28 4.08
N LEU A 359 27.02 -11.37 2.84
CA LEU A 359 27.86 -11.61 1.64
C LEU A 359 28.11 -10.37 0.78
N GLY A 360 27.47 -9.23 1.07
CA GLY A 360 27.55 -8.02 0.25
C GLY A 360 28.91 -7.32 0.25
N THR A 361 29.12 -6.35 -0.64
CA THR A 361 30.39 -5.59 -0.75
C THR A 361 30.69 -4.69 0.44
N HIS A 362 29.67 -4.37 1.24
CA HIS A 362 29.76 -3.68 2.53
C HIS A 362 29.23 -4.65 3.60
N GLN A 363 30.02 -5.67 3.93
CA GLN A 363 29.62 -6.72 4.86
C GLN A 363 29.29 -6.13 6.24
N ASN A 364 28.12 -6.47 6.77
CA ASN A 364 27.82 -6.36 8.18
C ASN A 364 27.89 -7.77 8.76
N ASN A 365 28.72 -8.00 9.77
CA ASN A 365 28.85 -9.35 10.35
C ASN A 365 27.72 -9.68 11.34
N ALA A 366 26.66 -8.85 11.42
CA ALA A 366 25.59 -9.01 12.41
C ALA A 366 24.22 -8.60 11.87
N VAL A 367 23.23 -9.49 12.02
CA VAL A 367 21.82 -9.25 11.69
C VAL A 367 20.95 -9.52 12.91
N ILE A 368 19.95 -8.67 13.15
CA ILE A 368 18.95 -8.86 14.21
C ILE A 368 17.58 -9.14 13.58
N LEU A 369 17.05 -10.31 13.87
CA LEU A 369 15.71 -10.75 13.56
C LEU A 369 14.81 -10.51 14.76
N HIS A 370 13.78 -9.70 14.61
CA HIS A 370 12.85 -9.39 15.69
C HIS A 370 11.41 -9.62 15.25
N GLY A 371 10.57 -10.08 16.17
CA GLY A 371 9.18 -10.39 15.86
C GLY A 371 8.44 -10.92 17.07
N GLN A 372 7.12 -10.94 17.01
CA GLN A 372 6.29 -11.49 18.09
C GLN A 372 6.58 -12.97 18.36
N ARG A 373 6.19 -13.46 19.54
CA ARG A 373 6.25 -14.90 19.84
C ARG A 373 5.40 -15.64 18.80
N ARG A 374 5.82 -16.86 18.39
CA ARG A 374 5.10 -17.70 17.43
C ARG A 374 5.00 -17.16 15.98
N THR A 375 5.82 -16.18 15.59
CA THR A 375 5.97 -15.74 14.17
C THR A 375 6.93 -16.58 13.33
N GLY A 376 7.51 -17.64 13.92
CA GLY A 376 8.39 -18.58 13.21
C GLY A 376 9.87 -18.22 13.20
N LYS A 377 10.34 -17.39 14.15
CA LYS A 377 11.76 -16.99 14.24
C LYS A 377 12.72 -18.19 14.35
N THR A 378 12.51 -19.08 15.32
CA THR A 378 13.30 -20.31 15.48
C THR A 378 13.26 -21.19 14.23
N SER A 379 12.10 -21.28 13.56
CA SER A 379 11.97 -22.01 12.28
C SER A 379 12.77 -21.37 11.15
N VAL A 380 12.82 -20.04 11.09
CA VAL A 380 13.69 -19.31 10.16
C VAL A 380 15.15 -19.63 10.44
N LEU A 381 15.59 -19.67 11.71
CA LEU A 381 16.97 -20.03 12.07
C LEU A 381 17.33 -21.46 11.62
N TYR A 382 16.45 -22.45 11.88
CA TYR A 382 16.68 -23.81 11.38
C TYR A 382 16.78 -23.88 9.86
N ARG A 383 15.93 -23.14 9.15
CA ARG A 383 15.96 -23.11 7.68
C ARG A 383 17.19 -22.38 7.14
N LEU A 384 17.65 -21.34 7.84
CA LEU A 384 18.78 -20.53 7.45
C LEU A 384 20.07 -21.34 7.35
N GLY A 385 20.28 -22.30 8.26
CA GLY A 385 21.44 -23.21 8.20
C GLY A 385 21.54 -23.97 6.87
N ARG A 386 20.40 -24.43 6.33
CA ARG A 386 20.36 -25.05 4.99
C ARG A 386 20.57 -24.03 3.87
N VAL A 387 19.94 -22.85 3.98
CA VAL A 387 20.00 -21.80 2.95
C VAL A 387 21.42 -21.22 2.79
N MET A 388 22.22 -21.22 3.85
CA MET A 388 23.57 -20.67 3.87
C MET A 388 24.67 -21.73 3.80
N THR A 389 24.33 -23.01 3.64
CA THR A 389 25.28 -24.13 3.78
C THR A 389 26.49 -24.09 2.82
N GLU A 390 26.34 -23.44 1.67
CA GLU A 390 27.42 -23.29 0.68
C GLU A 390 28.52 -22.33 1.16
N THR A 391 28.15 -21.32 1.96
CA THR A 391 29.04 -20.23 2.38
C THR A 391 29.32 -20.22 3.88
N HIS A 392 28.44 -20.80 4.68
CA HIS A 392 28.53 -20.80 6.14
C HIS A 392 28.28 -22.18 6.75
N ILE A 393 28.79 -22.35 7.95
CA ILE A 393 28.40 -23.41 8.89
C ILE A 393 27.61 -22.74 10.01
N ALA A 394 26.32 -23.04 10.09
CA ALA A 394 25.42 -22.41 11.04
C ALA A 394 25.39 -23.18 12.37
N VAL A 395 25.57 -22.46 13.47
CA VAL A 395 25.53 -22.99 14.83
C VAL A 395 24.37 -22.34 15.57
N LEU A 396 23.38 -23.13 15.96
CA LEU A 396 22.24 -22.63 16.72
C LEU A 396 22.56 -22.61 18.22
N ILE A 397 22.45 -21.44 18.82
CA ILE A 397 22.67 -21.18 20.23
C ILE A 397 21.31 -20.83 20.85
N ASP A 398 20.67 -21.82 21.48
CA ASP A 398 19.44 -21.60 22.25
C ASP A 398 19.79 -21.01 23.63
N MET A 399 19.42 -19.74 23.82
CA MET A 399 19.75 -19.04 25.06
C MET A 399 18.92 -19.50 26.26
N GLN A 400 17.71 -20.06 26.11
CA GLN A 400 16.94 -20.56 27.25
C GLN A 400 17.53 -21.85 27.83
N GLY A 401 18.06 -22.73 26.97
CA GLY A 401 18.57 -24.04 27.37
C GLY A 401 19.97 -24.03 28.02
N LYS A 402 20.71 -22.92 27.93
CA LYS A 402 22.14 -22.92 28.29
C LYS A 402 22.44 -22.63 29.76
N PRO A 403 23.36 -23.36 30.41
CA PRO A 403 23.91 -22.94 31.69
C PRO A 403 24.75 -21.67 31.51
N ALA A 404 24.69 -20.77 32.48
CA ALA A 404 25.42 -19.50 32.45
C ALA A 404 25.77 -19.03 33.86
N ARG A 405 26.43 -19.87 34.68
CA ARG A 405 26.96 -19.45 35.98
C ARG A 405 28.35 -18.85 35.79
N GLY A 406 28.38 -17.66 35.21
CA GLY A 406 29.60 -16.94 34.85
C GLY A 406 30.02 -17.13 33.39
N GLU A 407 30.97 -16.30 32.97
CA GLU A 407 31.40 -16.21 31.56
C GLU A 407 32.13 -17.45 31.06
N ALA A 408 32.95 -18.08 31.91
CA ALA A 408 33.69 -19.29 31.55
C ALA A 408 32.75 -20.44 31.14
N GLU A 409 31.75 -20.75 31.97
CA GLU A 409 30.75 -21.78 31.66
C GLU A 409 29.93 -21.41 30.41
N PHE A 410 29.56 -20.14 30.26
CA PHE A 410 28.80 -19.67 29.11
C PHE A 410 29.57 -19.81 27.80
N LEU A 411 30.80 -19.30 27.72
CA LEU A 411 31.63 -19.37 26.50
C LEU A 411 32.07 -20.81 26.20
N TYR A 412 32.34 -21.63 27.22
CA TYR A 412 32.57 -23.06 27.04
C TYR A 412 31.37 -23.74 26.41
N SER A 413 30.15 -23.44 26.88
CA SER A 413 28.93 -24.03 26.31
C SER A 413 28.66 -23.61 24.86
N ILE A 414 29.13 -22.44 24.43
CA ILE A 414 29.06 -22.02 23.03
C ILE A 414 30.14 -22.76 22.21
N ALA A 415 31.34 -22.94 22.77
CA ALA A 415 32.38 -23.72 22.11
C ALA A 415 31.93 -25.17 21.86
N ASP A 416 31.20 -25.76 22.81
CA ASP A 416 30.64 -27.11 22.70
C ASP A 416 29.63 -27.22 21.55
N ASP A 417 28.69 -26.27 21.42
CA ASP A 417 27.75 -26.23 20.29
C ASP A 417 28.46 -26.07 18.93
N ILE A 418 29.52 -25.26 18.90
CA ILE A 418 30.31 -25.04 17.70
C ILE A 418 30.99 -26.34 17.29
N VAL A 419 31.67 -27.03 18.21
CA VAL A 419 32.31 -28.32 17.92
C VAL A 419 31.28 -29.35 17.47
N PHE A 420 30.15 -29.46 18.18
CA PHE A 420 29.07 -30.37 17.81
C PHE A 420 28.54 -30.10 16.39
N SER A 421 28.30 -28.83 16.04
CA SER A 421 27.82 -28.47 14.71
C SER A 421 28.87 -28.71 13.62
N LEU A 422 30.16 -28.53 13.92
CA LEU A 422 31.24 -28.85 12.99
C LEU A 422 31.32 -30.36 12.74
N GLU A 423 31.13 -31.19 13.76
CA GLU A 423 31.08 -32.64 13.62
C GLU A 423 29.92 -33.10 12.72
N GLU A 424 28.75 -32.46 12.80
CA GLU A 424 27.62 -32.71 11.88
C GLU A 424 27.96 -32.38 10.41
N HIS A 425 29.00 -31.57 10.18
CA HIS A 425 29.53 -31.20 8.87
C HIS A 425 30.81 -31.94 8.49
N ASP A 426 31.12 -33.06 9.17
CA ASP A 426 32.32 -33.89 8.97
C ASP A 426 33.64 -33.14 9.25
N ILE A 427 33.61 -32.08 10.07
CA ILE A 427 34.78 -31.32 10.52
C ILE A 427 35.04 -31.64 11.99
N PHE A 428 36.12 -32.39 12.24
CA PHE A 428 36.47 -32.85 13.59
C PHE A 428 37.48 -31.91 14.23
N VAL A 429 37.08 -31.28 15.33
CA VAL A 429 37.93 -30.38 16.12
C VAL A 429 38.00 -30.89 17.56
N GLU A 430 39.18 -30.85 18.16
CA GLU A 430 39.35 -31.22 19.56
C GLU A 430 38.68 -30.17 20.48
N MET A 431 37.73 -30.63 21.30
CA MET A 431 37.06 -29.78 22.28
C MET A 431 38.07 -29.34 23.37
N PRO A 432 38.22 -28.04 23.66
CA PRO A 432 39.11 -27.59 24.72
C PRO A 432 38.71 -28.12 26.11
N GLU A 433 39.69 -28.28 27.00
CA GLU A 433 39.44 -28.58 28.42
C GLU A 433 38.67 -27.42 29.09
N ARG A 434 37.78 -27.72 30.05
CA ARG A 434 36.93 -26.72 30.72
C ARG A 434 37.76 -25.68 31.45
N GLU A 435 38.81 -26.14 32.12
CA GLU A 435 39.73 -25.36 32.94
C GLU A 435 40.47 -24.30 32.12
N ALA A 436 40.56 -24.46 30.80
CA ALA A 436 41.18 -23.49 29.90
C ALA A 436 40.42 -22.15 29.83
N PHE A 437 39.14 -22.13 30.24
CA PHE A 437 38.30 -20.94 30.27
C PHE A 437 38.32 -20.21 31.63
N ASP A 438 38.87 -20.79 32.69
CA ASP A 438 38.71 -20.27 34.06
C ASP A 438 39.43 -18.92 34.29
N ASP A 439 40.65 -18.77 33.77
CA ASP A 439 41.48 -17.58 34.03
C ASP A 439 41.14 -16.38 33.14
N ALA A 440 40.86 -16.63 31.85
CA ALA A 440 40.66 -15.58 30.83
C ALA A 440 39.68 -16.05 29.74
N PRO A 441 38.39 -16.21 30.06
CA PRO A 441 37.41 -16.87 29.20
C PRO A 441 37.24 -16.19 27.84
N GLU A 442 37.11 -14.87 27.82
CA GLU A 442 36.97 -14.07 26.59
C GLU A 442 38.19 -14.21 25.66
N PHE A 443 39.40 -14.10 26.23
CA PHE A 443 40.64 -14.21 25.47
C PHE A 443 40.81 -15.60 24.90
N PHE A 444 40.55 -16.65 25.70
CA PHE A 444 40.69 -18.02 25.25
C PHE A 444 39.68 -18.34 24.13
N PHE A 445 38.40 -18.02 24.34
CA PHE A 445 37.34 -18.26 23.35
C PHE A 445 37.66 -17.61 22.01
N ARG A 446 38.06 -16.32 22.02
CA ARG A 446 38.38 -15.61 20.78
C ARG A 446 39.71 -16.05 20.18
N ASN A 447 40.80 -15.93 20.93
CA ASN A 447 42.15 -15.98 20.36
C ASN A 447 42.70 -17.39 20.20
N ARG A 448 42.21 -18.37 20.98
CA ARG A 448 42.66 -19.76 20.93
C ARG A 448 41.65 -20.64 20.23
N PHE A 449 40.38 -20.55 20.63
CA PHE A 449 39.33 -21.40 20.08
C PHE A 449 38.87 -20.91 18.69
N LEU A 450 38.15 -19.77 18.58
CA LEU A 450 37.60 -19.30 17.29
C LEU A 450 38.67 -19.14 16.19
N ARG A 451 39.81 -18.51 16.51
CA ARG A 451 40.92 -18.38 15.55
C ARG A 451 41.59 -19.71 15.19
N GLY A 452 41.54 -20.68 16.10
CA GLY A 452 41.98 -22.04 15.83
C GLY A 452 41.14 -22.73 14.74
N LEU A 453 39.84 -22.44 14.70
CA LEU A 453 38.89 -23.01 13.75
C LEU A 453 39.07 -22.49 12.32
N GLN A 454 39.64 -21.31 12.12
CA GLN A 454 39.70 -20.64 10.80
C GLN A 454 40.36 -21.49 9.70
N LYS A 455 41.30 -22.38 10.06
CA LYS A 455 41.93 -23.31 9.13
C LYS A 455 41.01 -24.46 8.74
N GLU A 456 40.28 -25.01 9.70
CA GLU A 456 39.37 -26.14 9.51
C GLU A 456 38.12 -25.74 8.73
N LEU A 457 37.66 -24.48 8.88
CA LEU A 457 36.51 -23.93 8.15
C LEU A 457 36.72 -23.76 6.64
N GLY A 458 37.97 -23.78 6.15
CA GLY A 458 38.28 -23.58 4.74
C GLY A 458 37.78 -22.23 4.22
N ASP A 459 37.00 -22.22 3.14
CA ASP A 459 36.42 -21.00 2.55
C ASP A 459 35.09 -20.58 3.20
N LYS A 460 34.56 -21.36 4.15
CA LYS A 460 33.30 -21.06 4.82
C LYS A 460 33.51 -20.17 6.05
N ASN A 461 32.46 -19.42 6.38
CA ASN A 461 32.36 -18.67 7.63
C ASN A 461 31.56 -19.46 8.68
N LEU A 462 31.80 -19.19 9.95
CA LEU A 462 30.95 -19.63 11.04
C LEU A 462 29.78 -18.66 11.18
N LEU A 463 28.55 -19.17 11.26
CA LEU A 463 27.34 -18.35 11.44
C LEU A 463 26.70 -18.69 12.79
N LEU A 464 26.87 -17.82 13.77
CA LEU A 464 26.31 -18.02 15.12
C LEU A 464 24.88 -17.48 15.17
N LEU A 465 23.92 -18.38 15.34
CA LEU A 465 22.48 -18.09 15.39
C LEU A 465 22.01 -18.09 16.85
N PHE A 466 21.94 -16.93 17.48
CA PHE A 466 21.43 -16.79 18.84
C PHE A 466 19.91 -16.70 18.83
N ASP A 467 19.21 -17.68 19.41
CA ASP A 467 17.76 -17.62 19.60
C ASP A 467 17.39 -17.14 21.01
N GLU A 468 16.26 -16.45 21.11
CA GLU A 468 15.74 -15.82 22.34
C GLU A 468 16.81 -14.97 23.07
N PHE A 469 17.49 -14.11 22.30
CA PHE A 469 18.63 -13.34 22.77
C PHE A 469 18.33 -12.40 23.94
N GLU A 470 17.06 -12.03 24.16
CA GLU A 470 16.61 -11.30 25.37
C GLU A 470 16.94 -12.01 26.69
N GLU A 471 17.12 -13.33 26.68
CA GLU A 471 17.53 -14.11 27.85
C GLU A 471 18.95 -13.75 28.33
N LEU A 472 19.82 -13.28 27.43
CA LEU A 472 21.16 -12.80 27.82
C LEU A 472 21.08 -11.63 28.79
N GLN A 473 20.18 -10.68 28.52
CA GLN A 473 19.97 -9.52 29.41
C GLN A 473 19.47 -9.96 30.77
N GLN A 474 18.49 -10.87 30.83
CA GLN A 474 17.96 -11.37 32.11
C GLN A 474 19.04 -12.03 32.97
N ARG A 475 20.02 -12.68 32.33
CA ARG A 475 21.18 -13.29 33.02
C ARG A 475 22.14 -12.25 33.58
N VAL A 476 22.35 -11.15 32.87
CA VAL A 476 23.16 -10.02 33.37
C VAL A 476 22.44 -9.33 34.53
N GLU A 477 21.15 -9.04 34.39
CA GLU A 477 20.34 -8.40 35.44
C GLU A 477 20.24 -9.26 36.70
N SER A 478 20.18 -10.58 36.56
CA SER A 478 20.19 -11.53 37.69
C SER A 478 21.60 -11.79 38.26
N GLY A 479 22.64 -11.14 37.73
CA GLY A 479 24.03 -11.26 38.20
C GLY A 479 24.69 -12.60 37.87
N ARG A 480 24.11 -13.39 36.97
CA ARG A 480 24.68 -14.66 36.49
C ARG A 480 25.80 -14.46 35.47
N LEU A 481 25.75 -13.35 34.72
CA LEU A 481 26.77 -12.92 33.77
C LEU A 481 27.17 -11.47 34.03
N SER A 482 28.42 -11.12 33.71
CA SER A 482 28.88 -9.74 33.76
C SER A 482 28.25 -8.94 32.61
N PRO A 483 27.98 -7.63 32.78
CA PRO A 483 27.61 -6.76 31.66
C PRO A 483 28.70 -6.63 30.58
N GLU A 484 29.96 -6.96 30.90
CA GLU A 484 31.09 -6.90 29.96
C GLU A 484 30.90 -7.83 28.73
N ILE A 485 30.09 -8.89 28.87
CA ILE A 485 29.76 -9.82 27.78
C ILE A 485 29.20 -9.14 26.53
N PHE A 486 28.42 -8.06 26.68
CA PHE A 486 27.90 -7.31 25.54
C PHE A 486 29.01 -6.58 24.77
N THR A 487 30.01 -6.06 25.50
CA THR A 487 31.19 -5.43 24.90
C THR A 487 32.06 -6.47 24.20
N PHE A 488 32.19 -7.66 24.80
CA PHE A 488 32.89 -8.78 24.18
C PHE A 488 32.22 -9.23 22.87
N LEU A 489 30.91 -9.48 22.88
CA LEU A 489 30.16 -9.85 21.66
C LEU A 489 30.28 -8.77 20.58
N ARG A 490 30.21 -7.49 20.95
CA ARG A 490 30.48 -6.37 20.04
C ARG A 490 31.87 -6.47 19.41
N ASN A 491 32.89 -6.68 20.22
CA ASN A 491 34.26 -6.80 19.73
C ASN A 491 34.43 -7.98 18.76
N LEU A 492 33.73 -9.10 18.98
CA LEU A 492 33.71 -10.22 18.03
C LEU A 492 33.08 -9.81 16.70
N MET A 493 31.90 -9.19 16.72
CA MET A 493 31.20 -8.74 15.50
C MET A 493 32.01 -7.74 14.68
N GLN A 494 32.84 -6.91 15.31
CA GLN A 494 33.62 -5.87 14.62
C GLN A 494 34.98 -6.34 14.09
N HIS A 495 35.56 -7.37 14.70
CA HIS A 495 36.99 -7.67 14.53
C HIS A 495 37.32 -9.14 14.33
N GLU A 496 36.33 -10.03 14.36
CA GLU A 496 36.56 -11.44 14.10
C GLU A 496 36.16 -11.79 12.66
N ASP A 497 37.19 -12.08 11.86
CA ASP A 497 37.02 -12.51 10.48
C ASP A 497 36.46 -13.94 10.45
N LYS A 498 35.63 -14.23 9.44
CA LYS A 498 34.95 -15.53 9.24
C LYS A 498 33.96 -15.91 10.34
N VAL A 499 33.49 -14.97 11.16
CA VAL A 499 32.43 -15.22 12.14
C VAL A 499 31.32 -14.18 11.95
N ASP A 500 30.16 -14.66 11.54
CA ASP A 500 28.95 -13.88 11.30
C ASP A 500 27.89 -14.23 12.34
N PHE A 501 27.00 -13.29 12.60
CA PHE A 501 26.05 -13.36 13.72
C PHE A 501 24.62 -13.08 13.24
N VAL A 502 23.68 -13.89 13.72
CA VAL A 502 22.24 -13.61 13.63
C VAL A 502 21.64 -13.75 15.01
N PHE A 503 21.00 -12.69 15.49
CA PHE A 503 20.29 -12.69 16.77
C PHE A 503 18.79 -12.70 16.52
N SER A 504 18.04 -13.54 17.21
CA SER A 504 16.59 -13.65 17.16
C SER A 504 15.99 -13.29 18.52
N GLY A 505 14.93 -12.48 18.53
CA GLY A 505 14.21 -12.17 19.77
C GLY A 505 12.88 -11.44 19.55
N THR A 506 12.28 -11.00 20.66
CA THR A 506 11.00 -10.26 20.64
C THR A 506 11.18 -8.77 20.36
N HIS A 507 10.07 -8.04 20.09
CA HIS A 507 10.08 -6.59 19.91
C HIS A 507 10.58 -5.81 21.14
N LYS A 508 10.66 -6.45 22.30
CA LYS A 508 11.32 -5.89 23.48
C LYS A 508 12.78 -5.52 23.18
N LEU A 509 13.43 -6.15 22.20
CA LEU A 509 14.76 -5.75 21.73
C LEU A 509 14.81 -4.27 21.27
N GLU A 510 13.75 -3.72 20.69
CA GLU A 510 13.70 -2.31 20.28
C GLU A 510 13.42 -1.34 21.44
N GLN A 511 12.80 -1.83 22.53
CA GLN A 511 12.29 -1.02 23.64
C GLN A 511 13.14 -1.10 24.92
N LEU A 512 13.92 -2.16 25.10
CA LEU A 512 14.74 -2.38 26.30
C LEU A 512 15.99 -1.48 26.28
N GLY A 513 16.00 -0.48 27.17
CA GLY A 513 17.17 0.12 27.82
C GLY A 513 18.37 0.44 26.93
N ALA A 514 18.46 1.69 26.50
CA ALA A 514 19.50 2.29 25.65
C ALA A 514 20.97 2.18 26.13
N GLU A 515 21.30 1.46 27.22
CA GLU A 515 22.68 1.38 27.72
C GLU A 515 23.45 0.14 27.24
N TYR A 516 22.90 -1.08 27.34
CA TYR A 516 23.61 -2.29 26.90
C TYR A 516 23.33 -2.65 25.44
N TRP A 517 22.12 -2.39 24.97
CA TRP A 517 21.71 -2.72 23.61
C TRP A 517 22.26 -1.72 22.59
N SER A 518 22.38 -0.44 22.94
CA SER A 518 23.01 0.57 22.05
C SER A 518 24.43 0.19 21.59
N VAL A 519 25.13 -0.64 22.38
CA VAL A 519 26.46 -1.19 22.09
C VAL A 519 26.42 -2.13 20.86
N LEU A 520 25.41 -2.99 20.76
CA LEU A 520 25.24 -3.93 19.63
C LEU A 520 24.48 -3.28 18.45
N PHE A 521 23.59 -2.33 18.75
CA PHE A 521 22.57 -1.81 17.81
C PHE A 521 23.13 -0.89 16.71
N ASN A 522 24.30 -0.27 16.93
CA ASN A 522 24.92 0.60 15.93
C ASN A 522 25.64 -0.15 14.79
N ILE A 523 25.83 -1.47 14.92
CA ILE A 523 26.64 -2.27 13.99
C ILE A 523 25.79 -3.31 13.27
N ALA A 524 24.69 -3.76 13.88
CA ALA A 524 23.79 -4.73 13.29
C ALA A 524 22.69 -4.08 12.44
N VAL A 525 22.22 -4.82 11.43
CA VAL A 525 21.03 -4.45 10.64
C VAL A 525 19.79 -5.19 11.13
N TYR A 526 18.63 -4.55 11.05
CA TYR A 526 17.37 -5.06 11.59
C TYR A 526 16.45 -5.59 10.49
N LYS A 527 15.90 -6.77 10.71
CA LYS A 527 14.87 -7.35 9.85
C LYS A 527 13.69 -7.85 10.70
N PRO A 528 12.51 -7.22 10.59
CA PRO A 528 11.32 -7.72 11.27
C PRO A 528 10.83 -9.03 10.63
N ILE A 529 10.43 -9.98 11.47
CA ILE A 529 9.70 -11.21 11.09
C ILE A 529 8.24 -11.03 11.49
N THR A 530 7.41 -10.71 10.49
CA THR A 530 5.99 -10.38 10.65
C THR A 530 5.10 -11.56 10.25
N PHE A 531 3.78 -11.37 10.12
CA PHE A 531 2.85 -12.41 9.67
C PHE A 531 3.06 -12.76 8.18
N LEU A 532 2.55 -13.92 7.78
CA LEU A 532 2.54 -14.36 6.38
C LEU A 532 1.59 -13.49 5.55
N GLY A 533 1.97 -13.18 4.32
CA GLY A 533 1.12 -12.53 3.34
C GLY A 533 0.04 -13.46 2.77
N ASN A 534 -0.98 -12.90 2.13
CA ASN A 534 -2.11 -13.66 1.57
C ASN A 534 -1.68 -14.78 0.60
N ASN A 535 -0.64 -14.53 -0.22
CA ASN A 535 -0.11 -15.53 -1.14
C ASN A 535 0.57 -16.69 -0.39
N GLU A 536 1.34 -16.38 0.66
CA GLU A 536 2.01 -17.39 1.50
C GLU A 536 0.99 -18.23 2.26
N ILE A 537 -0.08 -17.60 2.79
CA ILE A 537 -1.19 -18.32 3.43
C ILE A 537 -1.84 -19.27 2.42
N ARG A 538 -2.18 -18.79 1.22
CA ARG A 538 -2.81 -19.62 0.18
C ARG A 538 -1.92 -20.82 -0.20
N ARG A 539 -0.60 -20.61 -0.33
CA ARG A 539 0.37 -21.67 -0.57
C ARG A 539 0.40 -22.67 0.59
N LEU A 540 0.43 -22.19 1.84
CA LEU A 540 0.41 -23.05 3.03
C LEU A 540 -0.88 -23.88 3.14
N ILE A 541 -2.02 -23.34 2.70
CA ILE A 541 -3.30 -24.07 2.67
C ILE A 541 -3.29 -25.15 1.58
N LEU A 542 -2.81 -24.83 0.37
CA LEU A 542 -3.04 -25.67 -0.81
C LEU A 542 -1.87 -26.61 -1.15
N GLU A 543 -0.62 -26.17 -1.03
CA GLU A 543 0.55 -26.95 -1.48
C GLU A 543 0.73 -28.26 -0.69
N PRO A 544 0.60 -28.31 0.65
CA PRO A 544 0.85 -29.53 1.43
C PRO A 544 -0.14 -30.67 1.21
N VAL A 545 -1.29 -30.35 0.60
CA VAL A 545 -2.38 -31.29 0.36
C VAL A 545 -2.76 -31.37 -1.12
N ALA A 546 -1.94 -30.80 -2.00
CA ALA A 546 -2.23 -30.71 -3.43
C ALA A 546 -2.37 -32.08 -4.12
N ASP A 547 -1.68 -33.10 -3.60
CA ASP A 547 -1.76 -34.49 -4.06
C ASP A 547 -2.91 -35.28 -3.41
N LYS A 548 -3.67 -34.67 -2.49
CA LYS A 548 -4.74 -35.32 -1.71
C LYS A 548 -6.12 -35.07 -2.28
N SER A 549 -7.09 -35.80 -1.73
CA SER A 549 -8.51 -35.68 -2.12
C SER A 549 -9.23 -34.47 -1.51
N ILE A 550 -8.60 -33.72 -0.61
CA ILE A 550 -9.21 -32.55 0.03
C ILE A 550 -9.23 -31.35 -0.91
N GLU A 551 -10.36 -30.66 -0.97
CA GLU A 551 -10.57 -29.43 -1.74
C GLU A 551 -11.21 -28.37 -0.83
N TYR A 552 -10.68 -27.15 -0.88
CA TYR A 552 -11.18 -26.02 -0.10
C TYR A 552 -12.01 -25.09 -0.96
N ASP A 553 -13.21 -24.75 -0.49
CA ASP A 553 -14.02 -23.68 -1.04
C ASP A 553 -13.28 -22.32 -0.97
N PRO A 554 -13.37 -21.45 -1.99
CA PRO A 554 -12.74 -20.14 -1.96
C PRO A 554 -13.13 -19.28 -0.75
N LEU A 555 -14.37 -19.36 -0.27
CA LEU A 555 -14.83 -18.68 0.94
C LEU A 555 -14.23 -19.30 2.20
N ALA A 556 -14.00 -20.62 2.22
CA ALA A 556 -13.27 -21.28 3.31
C ALA A 556 -11.83 -20.77 3.40
N ILE A 557 -11.13 -20.66 2.28
CA ILE A 557 -9.76 -20.09 2.21
C ILE A 557 -9.75 -18.64 2.71
N LYS A 558 -10.71 -17.82 2.25
CA LYS A 558 -10.85 -16.42 2.71
C LYS A 558 -11.13 -16.35 4.21
N ARG A 559 -11.98 -17.24 4.74
CA ARG A 559 -12.32 -17.30 6.16
C ARG A 559 -11.11 -17.66 7.02
N ILE A 560 -10.36 -18.71 6.67
CA ILE A 560 -9.11 -19.10 7.35
C ILE A 560 -8.11 -17.93 7.33
N SER A 561 -7.90 -17.32 6.15
CA SER A 561 -6.96 -16.21 5.97
C SER A 561 -7.35 -14.99 6.82
N HIS A 562 -8.64 -14.65 6.87
CA HIS A 562 -9.15 -13.53 7.66
C HIS A 562 -8.96 -13.78 9.16
N VAL A 563 -9.32 -14.98 9.64
CA VAL A 563 -9.32 -15.29 11.07
C VAL A 563 -7.91 -15.44 11.63
N ALA A 564 -7.00 -16.06 10.88
CA ALA A 564 -5.60 -16.18 11.27
C ALA A 564 -4.78 -14.93 10.98
N ALA A 565 -5.19 -14.12 9.99
CA ALA A 565 -4.49 -12.93 9.50
C ALA A 565 -3.01 -13.17 9.15
N GLY A 566 -2.69 -14.39 8.71
CA GLY A 566 -1.32 -14.80 8.39
C GLY A 566 -0.43 -15.09 9.58
N HIS A 567 -0.94 -15.06 10.80
CA HIS A 567 -0.15 -15.46 11.96
C HIS A 567 0.28 -16.93 11.80
N PRO A 568 1.58 -17.26 11.75
CA PRO A 568 2.06 -18.60 11.38
C PRO A 568 1.50 -19.72 12.26
N TYR A 569 1.60 -19.57 13.59
CA TYR A 569 1.06 -20.58 14.52
C TYR A 569 -0.45 -20.78 14.41
N PHE A 570 -1.25 -19.70 14.40
CA PHE A 570 -2.71 -19.84 14.28
C PHE A 570 -3.13 -20.40 12.92
N THR A 571 -2.42 -20.04 11.84
CA THR A 571 -2.68 -20.61 10.50
C THR A 571 -2.41 -22.12 10.50
N GLN A 572 -1.26 -22.55 11.01
CA GLN A 572 -0.90 -23.97 11.17
C GLN A 572 -1.89 -24.71 12.10
N LEU A 573 -2.34 -24.07 13.19
CA LEU A 573 -3.31 -24.64 14.13
C LEU A 573 -4.66 -24.89 13.48
N ILE A 574 -5.20 -23.88 12.78
CA ILE A 574 -6.46 -24.03 12.04
C ILE A 574 -6.30 -25.16 11.02
N LEU A 575 -5.23 -25.16 10.23
CA LEU A 575 -5.03 -26.17 9.19
C LEU A 575 -4.84 -27.58 9.75
N HIS A 576 -4.12 -27.74 10.86
CA HIS A 576 -4.03 -29.00 11.56
C HIS A 576 -5.43 -29.51 11.94
N GLU A 577 -6.23 -28.68 12.61
CA GLU A 577 -7.59 -29.08 13.00
C GLU A 577 -8.54 -29.26 11.81
N MET A 578 -8.34 -28.55 10.69
CA MET A 578 -9.06 -28.79 9.45
C MET A 578 -8.79 -30.20 8.92
N ILE A 579 -7.54 -30.68 8.97
CA ILE A 579 -7.20 -32.05 8.54
C ILE A 579 -7.76 -33.08 9.51
N VAL A 580 -7.77 -32.80 10.83
CA VAL A 580 -8.45 -33.65 11.82
C VAL A 580 -9.94 -33.75 11.48
N TYR A 581 -10.62 -32.62 11.27
CA TYR A 581 -12.04 -32.58 10.91
C TYR A 581 -12.34 -33.26 9.56
N TYR A 582 -11.49 -33.05 8.56
CA TYR A 582 -11.56 -33.74 7.26
C TYR A 582 -11.48 -35.26 7.45
N ASN A 583 -10.51 -35.74 8.22
CA ASN A 583 -10.32 -37.16 8.49
C ASN A 583 -11.49 -37.78 9.29
N GLU A 584 -12.13 -37.02 10.17
CA GLU A 584 -13.30 -37.45 10.96
C GLU A 584 -14.59 -37.50 10.15
N THR A 585 -14.79 -36.55 9.24
CA THR A 585 -16.04 -36.40 8.48
C THR A 585 -16.04 -37.15 7.17
N GLU A 586 -14.86 -37.55 6.68
CA GLU A 586 -14.65 -38.24 5.40
C GLU A 586 -15.21 -37.46 4.20
N ARG A 587 -15.33 -36.12 4.34
CA ARG A 587 -15.80 -35.22 3.29
C ARG A 587 -14.62 -34.62 2.55
N THR A 588 -14.64 -34.70 1.23
CA THR A 588 -13.57 -34.20 0.36
C THR A 588 -13.64 -32.71 0.07
N TYR A 589 -14.79 -32.07 0.26
CA TYR A 589 -14.97 -30.65 0.03
C TYR A 589 -15.18 -29.90 1.36
N ILE A 590 -14.33 -28.92 1.65
CA ILE A 590 -14.34 -28.10 2.86
C ILE A 590 -15.01 -26.76 2.58
N THR A 591 -16.11 -26.48 3.28
CA THR A 591 -16.88 -25.23 3.16
C THR A 591 -16.52 -24.22 4.25
N VAL A 592 -17.00 -22.97 4.10
CA VAL A 592 -16.88 -21.96 5.16
C VAL A 592 -17.51 -22.39 6.48
N THR A 593 -18.63 -23.13 6.42
CA THR A 593 -19.31 -23.66 7.62
C THR A 593 -18.47 -24.70 8.34
N ASP A 594 -17.67 -25.49 7.61
CA ASP A 594 -16.75 -26.44 8.21
C ASP A 594 -15.59 -25.72 8.92
N VAL A 595 -15.10 -24.62 8.33
CA VAL A 595 -14.12 -23.75 8.99
C VAL A 595 -14.68 -23.21 10.30
N ASP A 596 -15.88 -22.63 10.31
CA ASP A 596 -16.47 -22.06 11.53
C ASP A 596 -16.62 -23.11 12.65
N LYS A 597 -17.02 -24.34 12.32
CA LYS A 597 -17.04 -25.46 13.30
C LYS A 597 -15.66 -25.82 13.85
N VAL A 598 -14.62 -25.77 13.02
CA VAL A 598 -13.24 -26.00 13.46
C VAL A 598 -12.76 -24.86 14.36
N LEU A 599 -13.12 -23.62 14.05
CA LEU A 599 -12.81 -22.46 14.89
C LEU A 599 -13.46 -22.58 16.27
N GLU A 600 -14.72 -23.01 16.35
CA GLU A 600 -15.41 -23.29 17.61
C GLU A 600 -14.63 -24.31 18.45
N ARG A 601 -14.21 -25.43 17.85
CA ARG A 601 -13.41 -26.46 18.54
C ARG A 601 -12.08 -25.92 19.08
N ILE A 602 -11.38 -25.10 18.30
CA ILE A 602 -10.10 -24.50 18.70
C ILE A 602 -10.30 -23.56 19.89
N VAL A 603 -11.34 -22.74 19.83
CA VAL A 603 -11.69 -21.79 20.87
C VAL A 603 -12.10 -22.49 22.17
N GLU A 604 -12.94 -23.52 22.07
CA GLU A 604 -13.40 -24.35 23.20
C GLU A 604 -12.24 -25.05 23.92
N ARG A 605 -11.29 -25.60 23.17
CA ARG A 605 -10.09 -26.24 23.76
C ARG A 605 -9.22 -25.25 24.53
N GLY A 606 -9.24 -23.98 24.14
CA GLY A 606 -8.51 -22.91 24.84
C GLY A 606 -7.01 -23.16 24.86
N GLU A 607 -6.40 -23.16 23.66
CA GLU A 607 -4.97 -23.39 23.42
C GLU A 607 -4.07 -22.54 24.32
N ALA A 608 -2.92 -23.10 24.69
CA ALA A 608 -1.98 -22.48 25.62
C ALA A 608 -1.51 -21.08 25.17
N HIS A 609 -1.45 -20.83 23.86
CA HIS A 609 -1.03 -19.54 23.34
C HIS A 609 -2.06 -18.42 23.61
N PHE A 610 -3.37 -18.68 23.57
CA PHE A 610 -4.37 -17.67 23.94
C PHE A 610 -4.25 -17.28 25.40
N LYS A 611 -4.12 -18.28 26.27
CA LYS A 611 -3.93 -18.09 27.71
C LYS A 611 -2.65 -17.30 28.00
N TYR A 612 -1.58 -17.57 27.25
CA TYR A 612 -0.33 -16.81 27.35
C TYR A 612 -0.53 -15.34 26.95
N ILE A 613 -1.17 -15.05 25.81
CA ILE A 613 -1.43 -13.67 25.37
C ILE A 613 -2.25 -12.91 26.43
N TRP A 614 -3.25 -13.56 27.01
CA TRP A 614 -4.07 -12.97 28.07
C TRP A 614 -3.27 -12.73 29.35
N ALA A 615 -2.54 -13.74 29.84
CA ALA A 615 -1.78 -13.68 31.09
C ALA A 615 -0.61 -12.69 31.04
N GLU A 616 0.02 -12.52 29.88
CA GLU A 616 1.08 -11.53 29.67
C GLU A 616 0.55 -10.11 29.42
N SER A 617 -0.78 -9.95 29.33
CA SER A 617 -1.39 -8.64 29.18
C SER A 617 -1.70 -8.01 30.53
N SER A 618 -1.42 -6.71 30.69
CA SER A 618 -1.80 -5.96 31.88
C SER A 618 -3.32 -5.90 32.05
N ASN A 619 -3.79 -5.49 33.23
CA ASN A 619 -5.23 -5.36 33.49
C ASN A 619 -5.88 -4.36 32.51
N GLU A 620 -5.20 -3.26 32.20
CA GLU A 620 -5.64 -2.24 31.24
C GLU A 620 -5.71 -2.83 29.82
N GLU A 621 -4.69 -3.58 29.41
CA GLU A 621 -4.67 -4.25 28.10
C GLU A 621 -5.78 -5.30 27.97
N GLN A 622 -6.02 -6.10 29.01
CA GLN A 622 -7.12 -7.07 29.04
C GLN A 622 -8.48 -6.39 28.92
N LEU A 623 -8.66 -5.23 29.57
CA LEU A 623 -9.87 -4.42 29.48
C LEU A 623 -10.04 -3.80 28.09
N VAL A 624 -8.96 -3.33 27.46
CA VAL A 624 -8.97 -2.86 26.06
C VAL A 624 -9.41 -3.98 25.13
N LEU A 625 -8.80 -5.16 25.22
CA LEU A 625 -9.13 -6.31 24.39
C LEU A 625 -10.58 -6.78 24.58
N ARG A 626 -11.06 -6.80 25.83
CA ARG A 626 -12.45 -7.15 26.15
C ARG A 626 -13.43 -6.09 25.64
N GLY A 627 -13.13 -4.80 25.83
CA GLY A 627 -13.96 -3.71 25.33
C GLY A 627 -14.06 -3.71 23.81
N LEU A 628 -12.95 -3.92 23.11
CA LEU A 628 -12.94 -4.10 21.65
C LEU A 628 -13.76 -5.31 21.22
N THR A 629 -13.66 -6.43 21.92
CA THR A 629 -14.42 -7.66 21.61
C THR A 629 -15.93 -7.41 21.67
N GLU A 630 -16.41 -6.74 22.72
CA GLU A 630 -17.83 -6.43 22.91
C GLU A 630 -18.35 -5.36 21.91
N LEU A 631 -17.51 -4.39 21.54
CA LEU A 631 -17.88 -3.31 20.62
C LEU A 631 -17.80 -3.73 19.14
N LEU A 632 -17.07 -4.78 18.80
CA LEU A 632 -16.95 -5.30 17.42
C LEU A 632 -18.15 -6.15 16.99
N VAL A 633 -19.11 -6.42 17.86
CA VAL A 633 -20.32 -7.18 17.51
C VAL A 633 -21.13 -6.38 16.47
N GLY A 634 -21.04 -6.80 15.20
CA GLY A 634 -21.71 -6.13 14.06
C GLY A 634 -20.96 -4.92 13.48
N ALA A 635 -19.70 -4.69 13.86
CA ALA A 635 -18.87 -3.60 13.35
C ALA A 635 -17.50 -4.10 12.85
N GLU A 636 -16.98 -3.51 11.77
CA GLU A 636 -15.66 -3.89 11.23
C GLU A 636 -14.48 -3.32 12.04
N ALA A 637 -14.68 -2.20 12.74
CA ALA A 637 -13.69 -1.52 13.56
C ALA A 637 -14.37 -0.64 14.62
N VAL A 638 -13.65 -0.35 15.71
CA VAL A 638 -14.12 0.43 16.85
C VAL A 638 -13.36 1.74 16.93
N ASN A 639 -14.07 2.85 17.12
CA ASN A 639 -13.42 4.14 17.39
C ASN A 639 -12.92 4.17 18.83
N VAL A 640 -11.69 4.68 19.03
CA VAL A 640 -11.11 4.82 20.38
C VAL A 640 -12.00 5.63 21.33
N LYS A 641 -12.77 6.61 20.81
CA LYS A 641 -13.73 7.38 21.62
C LYS A 641 -14.91 6.54 22.10
N ASP A 642 -15.35 5.58 21.29
CA ASP A 642 -16.43 4.66 21.66
C ASP A 642 -15.94 3.64 22.68
N LEU A 643 -14.70 3.17 22.54
CA LEU A 643 -14.03 2.33 23.55
C LEU A 643 -13.87 3.08 24.89
N GLN A 644 -13.39 4.33 24.84
CA GLN A 644 -13.28 5.21 26.01
C GLN A 644 -14.62 5.36 26.72
N LYS A 645 -15.69 5.66 25.97
CA LYS A 645 -17.04 5.79 26.53
C LYS A 645 -17.53 4.47 27.14
N PHE A 646 -17.37 3.36 26.43
CA PHE A 646 -17.79 2.03 26.89
C PHE A 646 -17.14 1.62 28.21
N LEU A 647 -15.86 1.95 28.40
CA LEU A 647 -15.11 1.69 29.62
C LEU A 647 -15.49 2.68 30.74
N ALA A 648 -15.68 3.96 30.40
CA ALA A 648 -16.15 4.98 31.35
C ALA A 648 -17.52 4.63 31.95
N ASP A 649 -18.46 4.14 31.13
CA ASP A 649 -19.78 3.68 31.57
C ASP A 649 -19.71 2.49 32.56
N ARG A 650 -18.57 1.80 32.64
CA ARG A 650 -18.27 0.70 33.57
C ARG A 650 -17.39 1.09 34.75
N GLY A 651 -17.11 2.39 34.90
CA GLY A 651 -16.35 2.94 36.03
C GLY A 651 -14.84 2.99 35.83
N TYR A 652 -14.33 2.71 34.62
CA TYR A 652 -12.90 2.84 34.31
C TYR A 652 -12.60 4.24 33.79
N LYS A 653 -11.72 4.97 34.48
CA LYS A 653 -11.28 6.30 34.06
C LYS A 653 -10.11 6.16 33.09
N TRP A 654 -10.23 6.77 31.91
CA TRP A 654 -9.15 6.82 30.93
C TRP A 654 -8.03 7.77 31.40
N ASP A 655 -6.80 7.28 31.43
CA ASP A 655 -5.58 8.02 31.74
C ASP A 655 -4.42 7.54 30.82
N GLU A 656 -3.21 8.04 31.06
CA GLU A 656 -2.03 7.76 30.22
C GLU A 656 -1.70 6.26 30.10
N ALA A 657 -1.99 5.46 31.14
CA ALA A 657 -1.74 4.02 31.13
C ALA A 657 -2.61 3.28 30.10
N TRP A 658 -3.78 3.83 29.72
CA TRP A 658 -4.65 3.24 28.70
C TRP A 658 -4.15 3.50 27.28
N ASP A 659 -3.59 4.69 27.05
CA ASP A 659 -2.97 5.02 25.77
C ASP A 659 -1.72 4.12 25.56
N GLU A 660 -0.94 3.92 26.62
CA GLU A 660 0.18 2.96 26.62
C GLU A 660 -0.29 1.51 26.40
N ALA A 661 -1.38 1.09 27.06
CA ALA A 661 -1.95 -0.24 26.87
C ALA A 661 -2.40 -0.47 25.42
N LEU A 662 -3.08 0.50 24.82
CA LEU A 662 -3.53 0.40 23.43
C LEU A 662 -2.34 0.30 22.46
N LEU A 663 -1.32 1.15 22.65
CA LEU A 663 -0.08 1.11 21.87
C LEU A 663 0.69 -0.19 22.06
N SER A 664 0.75 -0.70 23.29
CA SER A 664 1.40 -1.97 23.62
C SER A 664 0.72 -3.14 22.91
N VAL A 665 -0.60 -3.27 23.02
CA VAL A 665 -1.38 -4.33 22.32
C VAL A 665 -1.23 -4.22 20.80
N GLN A 666 -1.17 -3.01 20.25
CA GLN A 666 -0.92 -2.79 18.82
C GLN A 666 0.51 -3.18 18.41
N SER A 667 1.52 -2.80 19.19
CA SER A 667 2.92 -3.19 18.96
C SER A 667 3.15 -4.71 19.05
N ARG A 668 2.23 -5.39 19.76
CA ARG A 668 2.16 -6.85 19.84
C ARG A 668 1.45 -7.52 18.67
N ASP A 669 1.07 -6.77 17.64
CA ASP A 669 0.34 -7.26 16.47
C ASP A 669 -0.97 -8.00 16.82
N ILE A 670 -1.54 -7.74 18.00
CA ILE A 670 -2.83 -8.33 18.43
C ILE A 670 -3.99 -7.54 17.79
N ILE A 671 -3.87 -6.21 17.81
CA ILE A 671 -4.81 -5.28 17.16
C ILE A 671 -4.10 -4.46 16.08
N THR A 672 -4.88 -3.85 15.20
CA THR A 672 -4.37 -2.98 14.14
C THR A 672 -5.31 -1.81 13.89
N SER A 673 -4.74 -0.70 13.41
CA SER A 673 -5.48 0.48 12.95
C SER A 673 -5.32 0.66 11.44
N ARG A 674 -6.29 1.31 10.79
CA ARG A 674 -6.31 1.45 9.32
C ARG A 674 -5.09 2.24 8.77
N THR A 675 -4.59 3.18 9.57
CA THR A 675 -3.38 3.96 9.34
C THR A 675 -2.76 4.31 10.69
N ALA A 676 -1.49 4.71 10.72
CA ALA A 676 -0.78 5.07 11.97
C ALA A 676 -1.46 6.19 12.78
N LYS A 677 -2.36 6.99 12.18
CA LYS A 677 -3.14 8.05 12.85
C LYS A 677 -4.64 7.77 12.90
N SER A 678 -5.08 6.58 12.49
CA SER A 678 -6.50 6.23 12.48
C SER A 678 -6.99 5.99 13.92
N PRO A 679 -8.12 6.60 14.33
CA PRO A 679 -8.73 6.32 15.62
C PRO A 679 -9.54 5.00 15.62
N LEU A 680 -9.55 4.26 14.51
CA LEU A 680 -10.31 3.02 14.33
C LEU A 680 -9.40 1.81 14.53
N TYR A 681 -9.78 0.93 15.45
CA TYR A 681 -9.05 -0.28 15.83
C TYR A 681 -9.89 -1.52 15.58
N ARG A 682 -9.22 -2.61 15.21
CA ARG A 682 -9.80 -3.95 15.12
C ARG A 682 -8.77 -4.99 15.53
N PHE A 683 -9.22 -6.22 15.80
CA PHE A 683 -8.29 -7.33 15.96
C PHE A 683 -7.56 -7.58 14.64
N LYS A 684 -6.23 -7.71 14.72
CA LYS A 684 -5.44 -8.16 13.59
C LYS A 684 -5.68 -9.66 13.41
N VAL A 685 -5.56 -10.44 14.48
CA VAL A 685 -5.90 -11.87 14.51
C VAL A 685 -7.29 -12.05 15.12
N ASP A 686 -8.31 -12.25 14.28
CA ASP A 686 -9.70 -12.36 14.73
C ASP A 686 -9.95 -13.59 15.62
N LEU A 687 -9.12 -14.64 15.49
CA LEU A 687 -9.20 -15.82 16.34
C LEU A 687 -9.05 -15.51 17.83
N ILE A 688 -8.23 -14.51 18.17
CA ILE A 688 -8.05 -14.07 19.58
C ILE A 688 -9.36 -13.46 20.09
N ARG A 689 -10.04 -12.65 19.26
CA ARG A 689 -11.35 -12.07 19.59
C ARG A 689 -12.38 -13.15 19.85
N LEU A 690 -12.47 -14.14 18.94
CA LEU A 690 -13.40 -15.27 19.08
C LEU A 690 -13.16 -16.03 20.39
N TRP A 691 -11.90 -16.22 20.77
CA TRP A 691 -11.55 -16.86 22.03
C TRP A 691 -11.96 -16.04 23.27
N ILE A 692 -11.71 -14.72 23.27
CA ILE A 692 -12.12 -13.82 24.37
C ILE A 692 -13.64 -13.81 24.51
N ASP A 693 -14.36 -13.70 23.39
CA ASP A 693 -15.83 -13.65 23.37
C ASP A 693 -16.44 -14.94 23.95
N HIS A 694 -15.94 -16.09 23.52
CA HIS A 694 -16.44 -17.40 23.96
C HIS A 694 -16.09 -17.71 25.43
N THR A 695 -14.83 -17.51 25.83
CA THR A 695 -14.34 -17.94 27.15
C THR A 695 -14.55 -16.92 28.25
N ARG A 696 -14.73 -15.63 27.90
CA ARG A 696 -14.87 -14.49 28.83
C ARG A 696 -13.88 -14.59 30.00
N PRO A 697 -12.56 -14.62 29.72
CA PRO A 697 -11.54 -14.89 30.72
C PRO A 697 -11.62 -13.88 31.87
N ALA A 698 -11.22 -14.34 33.06
CA ALA A 698 -11.22 -13.50 34.26
C ALA A 698 -10.24 -12.33 34.09
N LEU A 699 -10.67 -11.17 34.60
CA LEU A 699 -9.86 -9.95 34.74
C LEU A 699 -9.09 -9.98 36.06
#